data_AF-F7UX89-F1
#
_entry.id   AF-F7UX89-F1
#
_cell.length_a   1.000
_cell.length_b   1.000
_cell.length_c   1.000
_cell.angle_alpha   90.00
_cell.angle_beta   90.00
_cell.angle_gamma   90.00
#
_symmetry.space_group_name_H-M   'P 1'
#
loop_
_entity.id
_entity.type
_entity.pdbx_description
1 polymer ?
#
loop_
_entity_poly.entity_id
_entity_poly.type
_entity_poly.pdbx_seq_one_letter_code
_entity_poly.pdbx_strand_id
1 'polypeptide(L)'
;MKAQTTNDRAAGRVLRCMLAALLVATAVFAGFSSRAGTAYAADESLSDATWEEVKGEIEGLMGTPYVWGGKDTSGWDCSGFVGWVIANVYGLGWPGGSPGNCGTDAIAQFCGSHEVFRGSSAGDYNSAFDAGTVKPGDVIVFSNSSGATVHCAIAGEGATVYHAWYEGFGTGNCRFDYMWGINGGHGKAYASFVVYRGLSEGGHITLDKTSADVAVTDGNEEYTLAGAVYGVYQGGELVAQFTTDEAGHGQTSEKLPNGDYTVREISAPDGYALSQEEFAVTISGEDAHVDAADAPVTVDLTLVKKDAETLLPDPQGGASLDGAEYEATYLYGGEQVTVAGIVKNSELVFEGIPLGTVTIKETKAPEGYLPDPQAHEITVTADMAGSESAVFEYEVADELTEQVVRGDLELVKVSEGDQARMAGIPFSITSAATGESHVIVTDSNGYASTAASWNPHTADTNGGTSESGVWFGGGDPDDGLGALPYDTYIVEEQPCEANSDRELIPAFEVSVYRDGATVDLGTLTNADKPHVSLSKTDIATGEELPGATLRVIDSDGNVVEEWVSSDEPHEIVLDEGSYTLHEEIAPEGYLVANDVEFEVVSGQVAQKVTMEDDYTKVDFEKIDAGTGDLLPGASMQLLDESGNVVAEWVSGDEPHRIEKLEPGSYTLHEASAPEGYDLAADIEFEIGSVGEVQTVSMADAASAVPEGKGEPFDKTGVDLAPLAAATAVVAAAGLGCLAVAMRRARKKDEEYLEGTEGGEER
;
A
#
# COMPACT_ATOMS: atom_id res chain seq x y z
N MET A 1 -21.66 4.38 33.89
CA MET A 1 -21.02 4.15 35.21
C MET A 1 -19.84 5.14 35.29
N LYS A 2 -19.58 5.90 36.37
CA LYS A 2 -18.92 5.51 37.65
C LYS A 2 -17.64 4.67 37.42
N ALA A 3 -16.45 5.01 37.93
CA ALA A 3 -15.98 6.10 38.82
C ALA A 3 -14.53 6.49 38.40
N GLN A 4 -13.91 7.66 38.64
CA GLN A 4 -14.02 8.78 39.61
C GLN A 4 -13.03 8.75 40.80
N THR A 5 -11.99 9.58 40.68
CA THR A 5 -11.01 10.11 41.68
C THR A 5 -10.36 11.36 41.04
N THR A 6 -10.03 12.54 41.62
CA THR A 6 -9.96 13.14 42.98
C THR A 6 -8.99 12.47 43.96
N ASN A 7 -8.17 13.19 44.76
CA ASN A 7 -8.23 14.59 45.26
C ASN A 7 -6.83 15.05 45.80
N ASP A 8 -6.48 16.25 46.32
CA ASP A 8 -7.19 17.49 46.74
C ASP A 8 -6.24 18.74 46.93
N ARG A 9 -6.46 19.89 46.23
CA ARG A 9 -6.25 21.30 46.72
C ARG A 9 -4.82 21.78 47.13
N ALA A 10 -4.53 23.06 47.44
CA ALA A 10 -5.30 24.33 47.62
C ALA A 10 -4.47 25.53 47.05
N ALA A 11 -4.87 26.81 47.03
CA ALA A 11 -5.96 27.61 47.64
C ALA A 11 -6.21 28.87 46.75
N GLY A 12 -7.18 29.78 46.96
CA GLY A 12 -8.31 29.89 47.91
C GLY A 12 -9.14 31.15 47.57
N ARG A 13 -10.42 31.03 47.21
CA ARG A 13 -11.62 31.18 48.07
C ARG A 13 -11.95 32.60 48.61
N VAL A 14 -13.07 33.13 48.09
CA VAL A 14 -14.17 33.85 48.79
C VAL A 14 -13.95 35.32 49.20
N LEU A 15 -14.74 36.24 48.58
CA LEU A 15 -15.90 36.86 49.26
C LEU A 15 -16.93 37.44 48.26
N ARG A 16 -18.21 37.42 48.64
CA ARG A 16 -19.32 38.23 48.08
C ARG A 16 -20.09 38.85 49.25
N CYS A 17 -20.85 39.91 48.97
CA CYS A 17 -21.80 40.63 49.85
C CYS A 17 -21.22 41.77 50.73
N MET A 18 -22.11 42.73 51.02
CA MET A 18 -21.87 44.10 51.52
C MET A 18 -21.19 45.03 50.48
N LEU A 19 -21.62 46.28 50.28
CA LEU A 19 -22.73 47.04 50.89
C LEU A 19 -23.40 47.95 49.82
N ALA A 20 -24.60 48.44 50.10
CA ALA A 20 -25.35 49.35 49.22
C ALA A 20 -25.30 50.82 49.69
N ALA A 21 -25.70 51.72 48.77
CA ALA A 21 -26.01 53.15 48.95
C ALA A 21 -24.86 54.15 49.14
N LEU A 22 -24.67 55.02 48.13
CA LEU A 22 -24.85 56.48 48.26
C LEU A 22 -24.98 57.16 46.87
N LEU A 23 -25.93 58.10 46.73
CA LEU A 23 -26.02 59.31 45.85
C LEU A 23 -25.49 59.26 44.40
N VAL A 24 -26.16 59.70 43.32
CA VAL A 24 -27.31 60.61 43.05
C VAL A 24 -27.06 62.12 43.28
N ALA A 25 -27.12 62.89 42.17
CA ALA A 25 -26.98 64.36 42.04
C ALA A 25 -25.57 64.92 42.37
N THR A 26 -25.08 66.04 41.82
CA THR A 26 -25.62 67.12 40.94
C THR A 26 -24.62 67.36 39.78
N ALA A 27 -24.96 67.75 38.55
CA ALA A 27 -25.71 68.93 38.07
C ALA A 27 -25.07 70.29 38.41
N VAL A 28 -24.71 71.07 37.38
CA VAL A 28 -24.35 72.50 37.38
C VAL A 28 -23.29 72.99 38.38
N PHE A 29 -22.10 73.34 37.86
CA PHE A 29 -21.56 74.68 38.08
C PHE A 29 -20.58 75.08 36.96
N ALA A 30 -20.81 76.24 36.35
CA ALA A 30 -19.87 76.81 35.38
C ALA A 30 -18.66 77.42 36.11
N GLY A 31 -17.45 76.98 35.76
CA GLY A 31 -16.19 77.49 36.33
C GLY A 31 -15.40 78.27 35.28
N PHE A 32 -15.35 79.60 35.41
CA PHE A 32 -14.45 80.44 34.63
C PHE A 32 -12.99 80.02 34.87
N SER A 33 -12.26 79.69 33.80
CA SER A 33 -10.80 79.62 33.82
C SER A 33 -10.26 80.41 32.63
N SER A 34 -9.53 81.49 32.91
CA SER A 34 -8.97 82.38 31.90
C SER A 34 -7.74 81.74 31.26
N ARG A 35 -7.90 81.14 30.07
CA ARG A 35 -6.79 80.63 29.28
C ARG A 35 -5.96 81.81 28.74
N ALA A 36 -4.74 81.96 29.24
CA ALA A 36 -3.78 82.90 28.68
C ALA A 36 -3.37 82.44 27.27
N GLY A 37 -3.09 83.39 26.38
CA GLY A 37 -2.90 83.12 24.95
C GLY A 37 -1.66 82.27 24.64
N THR A 38 -1.87 81.24 23.84
CA THR A 38 -0.85 80.54 23.04
C THR A 38 -1.18 80.77 21.56
N ALA A 39 -0.18 80.81 20.68
CA ALA A 39 -0.39 81.11 19.27
C ALA A 39 -1.21 80.02 18.55
N TYR A 40 -2.02 80.42 17.58
CA TYR A 40 -2.67 79.51 16.63
C TYR A 40 -1.60 78.79 15.80
N ALA A 41 -1.78 77.48 15.60
CA ALA A 41 -1.09 76.72 14.57
C ALA A 41 -1.83 76.89 13.24
N ALA A 42 -1.12 76.79 12.12
CA ALA A 42 -1.70 76.95 10.79
C ALA A 42 -2.14 75.58 10.23
N ASP A 43 -3.38 75.19 10.58
CA ASP A 43 -4.29 74.48 9.66
C ASP A 43 -5.75 74.37 10.18
N GLU A 44 -5.98 74.64 11.48
CA GLU A 44 -7.26 74.49 12.21
C GLU A 44 -8.42 75.42 11.75
N SER A 45 -8.60 75.65 10.45
CA SER A 45 -9.57 76.60 9.87
C SER A 45 -10.50 76.00 8.79
N LEU A 46 -10.33 74.72 8.43
CA LEU A 46 -11.29 73.94 7.65
C LEU A 46 -11.95 72.88 8.54
N SER A 47 -13.24 72.59 8.30
CA SER A 47 -14.02 71.62 9.09
C SER A 47 -14.16 70.26 8.45
N ASP A 48 -14.10 69.21 9.25
CA ASP A 48 -14.37 67.83 8.81
C ASP A 48 -15.87 67.54 8.58
N ALA A 49 -16.76 68.42 9.07
CA ALA A 49 -18.20 68.24 9.00
C ALA A 49 -18.75 68.31 7.55
N THR A 50 -19.72 67.45 7.24
CA THR A 50 -20.40 67.45 5.94
C THR A 50 -21.29 68.68 5.77
N TRP A 51 -21.58 69.06 4.52
CA TRP A 51 -22.52 70.16 4.25
C TRP A 51 -23.92 69.88 4.81
N GLU A 52 -24.37 68.64 4.77
CA GLU A 52 -25.69 68.21 5.25
C GLU A 52 -25.84 68.38 6.79
N GLU A 53 -24.83 68.01 7.57
CA GLU A 53 -24.79 68.25 9.02
C GLU A 53 -24.78 69.77 9.32
N VAL A 54 -23.92 70.49 8.60
CA VAL A 54 -23.75 71.95 8.70
C VAL A 54 -25.06 72.68 8.41
N LYS A 55 -25.75 72.29 7.33
CA LYS A 55 -27.00 72.86 6.88
C LYS A 55 -28.10 72.67 7.90
N GLY A 56 -28.23 71.48 8.49
CA GLY A 56 -29.26 71.19 9.50
C GLY A 56 -29.18 72.13 10.71
N GLU A 57 -27.98 72.34 11.25
CA GLU A 57 -27.75 73.28 12.35
C GLU A 57 -27.97 74.75 11.93
N ILE A 58 -27.46 75.15 10.74
CA ILE A 58 -27.63 76.50 10.21
C ILE A 58 -29.11 76.85 9.96
N GLU A 59 -29.88 75.94 9.35
CA GLU A 59 -31.33 76.10 9.15
C GLU A 59 -32.09 76.11 10.48
N GLY A 60 -31.61 75.37 11.48
CA GLY A 60 -32.10 75.40 12.87
C GLY A 60 -31.99 76.77 13.56
N LEU A 61 -31.05 77.62 13.14
CA LEU A 61 -30.88 79.00 13.65
C LEU A 61 -31.81 80.03 12.97
N MET A 62 -32.59 79.64 11.98
CA MET A 62 -33.48 80.58 11.29
C MET A 62 -34.54 81.15 12.23
N GLY A 63 -34.90 82.42 12.02
CA GLY A 63 -35.83 83.11 12.90
C GLY A 63 -35.20 83.79 14.12
N THR A 64 -33.94 83.51 14.47
CA THR A 64 -33.28 84.21 15.59
C THR A 64 -33.15 85.72 15.30
N PRO A 65 -33.41 86.62 16.28
CA PRO A 65 -33.36 88.07 16.06
C PRO A 65 -31.96 88.62 15.79
N TYR A 66 -31.88 89.69 14.98
CA TYR A 66 -30.65 90.47 14.85
C TYR A 66 -30.40 91.36 16.09
N VAL A 67 -29.21 91.26 16.68
CA VAL A 67 -28.72 92.06 17.81
C VAL A 67 -27.28 92.48 17.54
N TRP A 68 -27.01 93.79 17.49
CA TRP A 68 -25.66 94.32 17.29
C TRP A 68 -24.71 93.93 18.45
N GLY A 69 -23.57 93.31 18.14
CA GLY A 69 -22.67 92.70 19.13
C GLY A 69 -23.16 91.36 19.69
N GLY A 70 -24.26 90.82 19.16
CA GLY A 70 -24.86 89.54 19.54
C GLY A 70 -24.13 88.35 18.92
N LYS A 71 -23.96 87.27 19.68
CA LYS A 71 -23.01 86.17 19.41
C LYS A 71 -23.48 84.80 19.90
N ASP A 72 -24.77 84.65 20.18
CA ASP A 72 -25.40 83.42 20.63
C ASP A 72 -26.87 83.37 20.20
N THR A 73 -27.53 82.25 20.46
CA THR A 73 -28.92 81.96 20.02
C THR A 73 -29.99 82.88 20.61
N SER A 74 -29.64 83.82 21.51
CA SER A 74 -30.53 84.90 21.93
C SER A 74 -30.55 86.11 20.97
N GLY A 75 -29.52 86.25 20.12
CA GLY A 75 -29.48 87.26 19.06
C GLY A 75 -28.09 87.44 18.43
N TRP A 76 -28.07 87.74 17.13
CA TRP A 76 -26.85 87.75 16.29
C TRP A 76 -26.56 89.09 15.62
N ASP A 77 -25.29 89.47 15.49
CA ASP A 77 -24.86 90.24 14.30
C ASP A 77 -24.23 89.31 13.24
N CYS A 78 -23.88 89.83 12.07
CA CYS A 78 -23.37 89.00 10.97
C CYS A 78 -22.04 88.32 11.31
N SER A 79 -21.17 88.97 12.08
CA SER A 79 -19.93 88.36 12.57
C SER A 79 -20.16 87.42 13.74
N GLY A 80 -21.15 87.70 14.59
CA GLY A 80 -21.54 86.80 15.67
C GLY A 80 -22.16 85.49 15.17
N PHE A 81 -22.99 85.55 14.11
CA PHE A 81 -23.54 84.37 13.45
C PHE A 81 -22.45 83.51 12.79
N VAL A 82 -21.66 84.09 11.88
CA VAL A 82 -20.59 83.36 11.17
C VAL A 82 -19.54 82.81 12.15
N GLY A 83 -19.14 83.61 13.14
CA GLY A 83 -18.23 83.17 14.21
C GLY A 83 -18.79 82.03 15.07
N TRP A 84 -20.12 81.94 15.25
CA TRP A 84 -20.76 80.84 15.97
C TRP A 84 -20.85 79.57 15.14
N VAL A 85 -21.17 79.68 13.84
CA VAL A 85 -21.14 78.54 12.91
C VAL A 85 -19.74 77.93 12.90
N ILE A 86 -18.70 78.75 12.74
CA ILE A 86 -17.29 78.32 12.86
C ILE A 86 -17.05 77.63 14.22
N ALA A 87 -17.48 78.25 15.33
CA ALA A 87 -17.22 77.76 16.68
C ALA A 87 -17.99 76.51 17.16
N ASN A 88 -19.17 76.20 16.60
CA ASN A 88 -20.08 75.20 17.17
C ASN A 88 -20.65 74.22 16.14
N VAL A 89 -20.66 74.59 14.85
CA VAL A 89 -21.12 73.72 13.75
C VAL A 89 -19.91 73.13 13.03
N TYR A 90 -18.90 73.97 12.74
CA TYR A 90 -17.64 73.52 12.14
C TYR A 90 -16.68 72.92 13.19
N GLY A 91 -16.94 73.16 14.49
CA GLY A 91 -16.09 72.72 15.60
C GLY A 91 -14.77 73.50 15.78
N LEU A 92 -14.52 74.53 14.96
CA LEU A 92 -13.26 75.25 14.86
C LEU A 92 -13.22 76.43 15.84
N GLY A 93 -12.15 76.59 16.61
CA GLY A 93 -12.11 77.57 17.72
C GLY A 93 -12.53 78.99 17.34
N TRP A 94 -13.43 79.61 18.15
CA TRP A 94 -14.07 80.90 17.83
C TRP A 94 -13.08 81.97 17.30
N PRO A 95 -13.31 82.53 16.10
CA PRO A 95 -12.31 83.31 15.37
C PRO A 95 -11.92 84.66 16.01
N GLY A 96 -12.79 85.21 16.86
CA GLY A 96 -12.55 86.44 17.62
C GLY A 96 -13.60 87.53 17.37
N GLY A 97 -13.42 88.69 18.00
CA GLY A 97 -14.33 89.83 17.87
C GLY A 97 -14.43 90.68 19.13
N SER A 98 -14.86 91.93 18.99
CA SER A 98 -15.06 92.88 20.10
C SER A 98 -16.35 93.68 19.87
N PRO A 99 -17.23 93.88 20.87
CA PRO A 99 -18.53 94.55 20.70
C PRO A 99 -18.51 96.00 20.17
N GLY A 100 -17.33 96.58 19.94
CA GLY A 100 -17.15 97.91 19.35
C GLY A 100 -16.89 97.92 17.84
N ASN A 101 -16.70 96.77 17.18
CA ASN A 101 -16.43 96.67 15.74
C ASN A 101 -17.08 95.40 15.17
N CYS A 102 -17.37 95.39 13.86
CA CYS A 102 -17.80 94.15 13.20
C CYS A 102 -16.65 93.13 13.25
N GLY A 103 -16.90 91.90 13.71
CA GLY A 103 -15.89 90.85 13.87
C GLY A 103 -15.36 90.25 12.56
N THR A 104 -15.78 90.79 11.42
CA THR A 104 -15.41 90.37 10.06
C THR A 104 -13.91 90.37 9.79
N ASP A 105 -13.15 91.31 10.39
CA ASP A 105 -11.68 91.31 10.28
C ASP A 105 -11.05 90.08 10.95
N ALA A 106 -11.62 89.61 12.07
CA ALA A 106 -11.13 88.43 12.79
C ALA A 106 -11.50 87.13 12.06
N ILE A 107 -12.70 87.06 11.47
CA ILE A 107 -13.12 85.94 10.62
C ILE A 107 -12.22 85.84 9.37
N ALA A 108 -11.94 86.97 8.69
CA ALA A 108 -11.03 86.99 7.55
C ALA A 108 -9.61 86.55 7.93
N GLN A 109 -9.10 86.99 9.09
CA GLN A 109 -7.79 86.56 9.58
C GLN A 109 -7.77 85.08 9.97
N PHE A 110 -8.88 84.53 10.46
CA PHE A 110 -9.01 83.13 10.84
C PHE A 110 -9.03 82.19 9.62
N CYS A 111 -9.84 82.49 8.60
CA CYS A 111 -9.88 81.70 7.36
C CYS A 111 -8.55 81.79 6.57
N GLY A 112 -7.80 82.89 6.75
CA GLY A 112 -6.37 82.94 6.47
C GLY A 112 -5.98 82.64 5.02
N SER A 113 -5.31 81.50 4.81
CA SER A 113 -4.78 81.03 3.52
C SER A 113 -5.84 80.40 2.60
N HIS A 114 -7.01 80.03 3.12
CA HIS A 114 -8.00 79.21 2.42
C HIS A 114 -8.87 79.96 1.41
N GLU A 115 -8.34 81.01 0.79
CA GLU A 115 -9.02 81.79 -0.25
C GLU A 115 -9.25 80.95 -1.51
N VAL A 116 -10.51 80.81 -1.93
CA VAL A 116 -10.90 80.07 -3.15
C VAL A 116 -11.43 80.98 -4.25
N PHE A 117 -12.00 82.15 -3.91
CA PHE A 117 -12.54 83.07 -4.91
C PHE A 117 -12.53 84.54 -4.45
N ARG A 118 -12.39 85.47 -5.41
CA ARG A 118 -12.60 86.90 -5.21
C ARG A 118 -13.58 87.44 -6.24
N GLY A 119 -14.60 88.17 -5.78
CA GLY A 119 -15.59 88.80 -6.64
C GLY A 119 -15.91 90.24 -6.27
N SER A 120 -16.68 90.88 -7.13
CA SER A 120 -17.13 92.28 -7.06
C SER A 120 -18.64 92.43 -7.25
N SER A 121 -19.28 91.46 -7.90
CA SER A 121 -20.72 91.44 -8.18
C SER A 121 -21.36 90.09 -7.82
N ALA A 122 -22.68 90.10 -7.61
CA ALA A 122 -23.46 88.86 -7.47
C ALA A 122 -23.40 87.97 -8.71
N GLY A 123 -23.14 88.53 -9.91
CA GLY A 123 -22.89 87.72 -11.11
C GLY A 123 -21.58 86.95 -11.04
N ASP A 124 -20.56 87.53 -10.41
CA ASP A 124 -19.25 86.89 -10.21
C ASP A 124 -19.41 85.69 -9.25
N TYR A 125 -20.17 85.88 -8.15
CA TYR A 125 -20.49 84.81 -7.19
C TYR A 125 -21.27 83.68 -7.83
N ASN A 126 -22.38 83.97 -8.50
CA ASN A 126 -23.20 82.95 -9.17
C ASN A 126 -22.35 82.17 -10.20
N SER A 127 -21.53 82.86 -11.01
CA SER A 127 -20.66 82.19 -11.98
C SER A 127 -19.63 81.26 -11.31
N ALA A 128 -19.11 81.63 -10.13
CA ALA A 128 -18.17 80.80 -9.38
C ALA A 128 -18.84 79.64 -8.64
N PHE A 129 -20.11 79.79 -8.25
CA PHE A 129 -20.93 78.72 -7.68
C PHE A 129 -21.37 77.71 -8.74
N ASP A 130 -21.88 78.20 -9.89
CA ASP A 130 -22.25 77.37 -11.04
C ASP A 130 -21.03 76.62 -11.63
N ALA A 131 -19.82 77.14 -11.43
CA ALA A 131 -18.55 76.50 -11.77
C ALA A 131 -17.92 75.68 -10.63
N GLY A 132 -18.62 75.45 -9.52
CA GLY A 132 -18.17 74.64 -8.37
C GLY A 132 -16.92 75.17 -7.63
N THR A 133 -16.48 76.39 -7.93
CA THR A 133 -15.32 77.04 -7.30
C THR A 133 -15.68 77.55 -5.91
N VAL A 134 -16.90 78.08 -5.76
CA VAL A 134 -17.53 78.36 -4.47
C VAL A 134 -18.50 77.22 -4.17
N LYS A 135 -18.40 76.66 -2.97
CA LYS A 135 -19.20 75.54 -2.49
C LYS A 135 -20.08 75.96 -1.30
N PRO A 136 -21.23 75.31 -1.06
CA PRO A 136 -21.96 75.47 0.20
C PRO A 136 -21.04 75.21 1.39
N GLY A 137 -21.18 76.01 2.46
CA GLY A 137 -20.27 75.98 3.60
C GLY A 137 -19.02 76.86 3.48
N ASP A 138 -18.72 77.44 2.31
CA ASP A 138 -17.65 78.43 2.19
C ASP A 138 -17.95 79.71 2.99
N VAL A 139 -16.92 80.28 3.65
CA VAL A 139 -17.02 81.50 4.44
C VAL A 139 -16.79 82.72 3.55
N ILE A 140 -17.76 83.64 3.50
CA ILE A 140 -17.72 84.83 2.63
C ILE A 140 -17.49 86.07 3.48
N VAL A 141 -16.48 86.88 3.14
CA VAL A 141 -16.22 88.19 3.78
C VAL A 141 -16.33 89.31 2.75
N PHE A 142 -17.16 90.31 3.05
CA PHE A 142 -17.45 91.45 2.19
C PHE A 142 -16.66 92.69 2.61
N SER A 143 -16.15 93.41 1.63
CA SER A 143 -15.37 94.64 1.80
C SER A 143 -15.96 95.82 1.04
N ASN A 144 -15.78 97.03 1.59
CA ASN A 144 -16.21 98.27 0.96
C ASN A 144 -15.15 98.83 -0.02
N SER A 145 -15.45 99.95 -0.66
CA SER A 145 -14.54 100.63 -1.61
C SER A 145 -13.27 101.23 -0.99
N SER A 146 -13.12 101.22 0.35
CA SER A 146 -11.86 101.53 1.04
C SER A 146 -11.07 100.29 1.47
N GLY A 147 -11.50 99.08 1.08
CA GLY A 147 -10.85 97.81 1.44
C GLY A 147 -11.05 97.37 2.89
N ALA A 148 -11.97 98.00 3.63
CA ALA A 148 -12.32 97.60 4.99
C ALA A 148 -13.44 96.55 4.95
N THR A 149 -13.36 95.53 5.80
CA THR A 149 -14.45 94.54 5.92
C THR A 149 -15.70 95.21 6.49
N VAL A 150 -16.88 94.74 6.06
CA VAL A 150 -18.18 95.33 6.43
C VAL A 150 -19.28 94.32 6.72
N HIS A 151 -19.18 93.09 6.22
CA HIS A 151 -20.18 92.03 6.41
C HIS A 151 -19.55 90.65 6.19
N CYS A 152 -20.20 89.58 6.66
CA CYS A 152 -19.85 88.19 6.33
C CYS A 152 -21.08 87.30 6.25
N ALA A 153 -20.94 86.16 5.57
CA ALA A 153 -21.96 85.14 5.40
C ALA A 153 -21.33 83.74 5.26
N ILE A 154 -22.14 82.69 5.29
CA ILE A 154 -21.81 81.35 4.83
C ILE A 154 -22.48 81.12 3.47
N ALA A 155 -21.81 80.48 2.53
CA ALA A 155 -22.38 80.07 1.24
C ALA A 155 -23.43 78.96 1.42
N GLY A 156 -24.53 79.03 0.66
CA GLY A 156 -25.58 78.01 0.64
C GLY A 156 -25.83 77.44 -0.75
N GLU A 157 -26.72 76.47 -0.85
CA GLU A 157 -27.16 75.86 -2.12
C GLU A 157 -27.73 76.89 -3.11
N GLY A 158 -27.61 76.61 -4.41
CA GLY A 158 -28.24 77.40 -5.47
C GLY A 158 -27.83 78.88 -5.49
N ALA A 159 -26.57 79.18 -5.15
CA ALA A 159 -26.04 80.53 -4.98
C ALA A 159 -26.83 81.40 -3.95
N THR A 160 -27.40 80.77 -2.92
CA THR A 160 -27.87 81.46 -1.71
C THR A 160 -26.72 81.75 -0.74
N VAL A 161 -27.02 82.53 0.30
CA VAL A 161 -26.14 82.72 1.47
C VAL A 161 -26.94 82.73 2.77
N TYR A 162 -26.26 82.41 3.87
CA TYR A 162 -26.75 82.51 5.23
C TYR A 162 -26.02 83.63 5.98
N HIS A 163 -26.77 84.61 6.51
CA HIS A 163 -26.23 85.62 7.42
C HIS A 163 -27.32 86.23 8.31
N ALA A 164 -26.90 86.86 9.41
CA ALA A 164 -27.77 87.75 10.17
C ALA A 164 -27.89 89.12 9.45
N TRP A 165 -29.07 89.74 9.47
CA TRP A 165 -29.31 91.07 8.89
C TRP A 165 -30.32 91.91 9.69
N TYR A 166 -30.17 93.24 9.67
CA TYR A 166 -31.10 94.18 10.29
C TYR A 166 -32.04 94.82 9.27
N GLU A 167 -33.26 94.28 9.14
CA GLU A 167 -34.36 95.00 8.49
C GLU A 167 -34.84 96.16 9.39
N GLY A 168 -34.89 97.37 8.85
CA GLY A 168 -35.07 98.61 9.62
C GLY A 168 -36.43 98.85 10.28
N PHE A 169 -37.34 97.85 10.32
CA PHE A 169 -38.72 98.00 10.79
C PHE A 169 -39.24 96.81 11.62
N GLY A 170 -38.44 96.30 12.55
CA GLY A 170 -38.88 95.43 13.65
C GLY A 170 -38.87 93.92 13.34
N THR A 171 -38.41 93.12 14.32
CA THR A 171 -38.22 91.66 14.21
C THR A 171 -37.51 91.24 12.92
N GLY A 172 -36.27 91.71 12.75
CA GLY A 172 -35.36 91.18 11.75
C GLY A 172 -34.90 89.78 12.17
N ASN A 173 -35.40 88.77 11.47
CA ASN A 173 -35.04 87.36 11.62
C ASN A 173 -33.86 87.02 10.69
N CYS A 174 -33.04 86.04 11.06
CA CYS A 174 -32.13 85.39 10.11
C CYS A 174 -32.95 84.76 8.95
N ARG A 175 -32.53 85.02 7.71
CA ARG A 175 -33.17 84.55 6.46
C ARG A 175 -32.11 83.99 5.50
N PHE A 176 -32.55 83.14 4.57
CA PHE A 176 -31.85 82.99 3.29
C PHE A 176 -31.98 84.31 2.52
N ASP A 177 -30.86 84.84 2.03
CA ASP A 177 -30.86 85.87 0.99
C ASP A 177 -30.03 85.37 -0.20
N TYR A 178 -30.39 85.79 -1.41
CA TYR A 178 -29.51 85.65 -2.55
C TYR A 178 -28.37 86.67 -2.44
N MET A 179 -27.24 86.44 -3.10
CA MET A 179 -26.12 87.41 -3.15
C MET A 179 -26.54 88.82 -3.63
N TRP A 180 -27.67 88.92 -4.33
CA TRP A 180 -28.32 90.17 -4.76
C TRP A 180 -29.02 90.97 -3.64
N GLY A 181 -29.38 90.35 -2.52
CA GLY A 181 -30.08 90.97 -1.39
C GLY A 181 -29.15 91.68 -0.40
N ILE A 182 -27.87 91.32 -0.37
CA ILE A 182 -26.89 91.75 0.63
C ILE A 182 -26.44 93.20 0.40
N ASN A 183 -27.30 94.18 0.70
CA ASN A 183 -26.97 95.61 0.58
C ASN A 183 -26.12 96.12 1.77
N GLY A 184 -24.99 95.41 2.00
CA GLY A 184 -23.87 95.58 2.94
C GLY A 184 -24.09 96.29 4.28
N GLY A 185 -23.60 95.65 5.34
CA GLY A 185 -23.84 96.00 6.75
C GLY A 185 -24.00 97.50 7.05
N HIS A 186 -25.15 97.86 7.62
CA HIS A 186 -25.49 99.22 8.06
C HIS A 186 -25.64 100.25 6.92
N GLY A 187 -26.09 99.81 5.74
CA GLY A 187 -26.36 100.70 4.59
C GLY A 187 -25.09 101.12 3.86
N LYS A 188 -24.08 100.25 3.84
CA LYS A 188 -22.83 100.43 3.11
C LYS A 188 -22.80 99.46 1.94
N ALA A 189 -22.90 99.95 0.71
CA ALA A 189 -22.66 99.10 -0.46
C ALA A 189 -21.28 98.43 -0.35
N TYR A 190 -21.22 97.11 -0.53
CA TYR A 190 -19.95 96.41 -0.73
C TYR A 190 -19.37 96.79 -2.11
N ALA A 191 -18.06 96.62 -2.26
CA ALA A 191 -17.36 96.81 -3.52
C ALA A 191 -16.60 95.55 -3.97
N SER A 192 -16.33 94.64 -3.02
CA SER A 192 -15.76 93.32 -3.28
C SER A 192 -16.12 92.34 -2.16
N PHE A 193 -15.88 91.06 -2.42
CA PHE A 193 -15.90 90.00 -1.43
C PHE A 193 -14.79 89.00 -1.70
N VAL A 194 -14.39 88.29 -0.65
CA VAL A 194 -13.48 87.14 -0.69
C VAL A 194 -14.26 85.94 -0.15
N VAL A 195 -14.15 84.82 -0.84
CA VAL A 195 -14.66 83.53 -0.40
C VAL A 195 -13.49 82.68 0.05
N TYR A 196 -13.60 82.13 1.25
CA TYR A 196 -12.66 81.17 1.80
C TYR A 196 -13.35 79.82 1.94
N ARG A 197 -12.63 78.73 1.73
CA ARG A 197 -13.10 77.39 2.04
C ARG A 197 -13.41 77.29 3.54
N GLY A 198 -14.58 76.73 3.88
CA GLY A 198 -15.01 76.56 5.28
C GLY A 198 -15.06 75.10 5.73
N LEU A 199 -15.42 74.19 4.82
CA LEU A 199 -15.41 72.75 5.01
C LEU A 199 -14.23 72.14 4.25
N SER A 200 -13.64 71.07 4.78
CA SER A 200 -12.74 70.19 4.04
C SER A 200 -13.46 69.65 2.80
N GLU A 201 -12.72 69.37 1.73
CA GLU A 201 -13.30 68.64 0.59
C GLU A 201 -13.36 67.13 0.82
N GLY A 202 -12.77 66.63 1.92
CA GLY A 202 -12.43 65.22 2.04
C GLY A 202 -11.31 64.82 1.08
N GLY A 203 -11.14 63.51 0.93
CA GLY A 203 -10.16 62.89 0.04
C GLY A 203 -10.69 61.60 -0.55
N HIS A 204 -10.07 61.12 -1.61
CA HIS A 204 -10.26 59.76 -2.08
C HIS A 204 -9.46 58.78 -1.21
N ILE A 205 -9.86 57.51 -1.19
CA ILE A 205 -8.94 56.42 -0.86
C ILE A 205 -8.42 55.86 -2.17
N THR A 206 -7.09 55.79 -2.30
CA THR A 206 -6.37 55.13 -3.38
C THR A 206 -5.73 53.84 -2.86
N LEU A 207 -5.54 52.86 -3.74
CA LEU A 207 -4.89 51.59 -3.43
C LEU A 207 -4.07 51.11 -4.62
N ASP A 208 -2.84 50.69 -4.36
CA ASP A 208 -1.97 50.03 -5.34
C ASP A 208 -1.81 48.56 -4.94
N LYS A 209 -2.39 47.65 -5.74
CA LYS A 209 -2.34 46.20 -5.51
C LYS A 209 -1.13 45.57 -6.20
N THR A 210 -0.48 44.62 -5.54
CA THR A 210 0.71 43.91 -6.02
C THR A 210 0.62 42.40 -5.76
N SER A 211 1.47 41.61 -6.42
CA SER A 211 1.70 40.21 -6.04
C SER A 211 2.71 40.12 -4.90
N ALA A 212 2.42 39.31 -3.88
CA ALA A 212 3.35 38.99 -2.80
C ALA A 212 4.52 38.09 -3.26
N ASP A 213 4.36 37.33 -4.34
CA ASP A 213 5.46 36.69 -5.07
C ASP A 213 5.34 36.95 -6.58
N VAL A 214 6.05 37.98 -7.04
CA VAL A 214 6.10 38.37 -8.45
C VAL A 214 6.67 37.26 -9.33
N ALA A 215 7.51 36.36 -8.83
CA ALA A 215 8.11 35.30 -9.65
C ALA A 215 7.10 34.19 -10.01
N VAL A 216 6.07 33.96 -9.19
CA VAL A 216 4.94 33.08 -9.56
C VAL A 216 4.12 33.67 -10.72
N THR A 217 4.02 35.00 -10.78
CA THR A 217 3.06 35.72 -11.64
C THR A 217 3.67 36.35 -12.89
N ASP A 218 4.99 36.58 -12.94
CA ASP A 218 5.64 37.34 -14.03
C ASP A 218 5.55 36.61 -15.38
N GLY A 219 5.00 37.30 -16.37
CA GLY A 219 4.75 36.79 -17.72
C GLY A 219 3.58 35.81 -17.85
N ASN A 220 2.80 35.56 -16.79
CA ASN A 220 1.78 34.51 -16.75
C ASN A 220 0.34 35.09 -16.82
N GLU A 221 -0.44 34.67 -17.82
CA GLU A 221 -1.77 35.21 -18.12
C GLU A 221 -2.88 34.74 -17.14
N GLU A 222 -2.63 33.71 -16.31
CA GLU A 222 -3.57 33.24 -15.28
C GLU A 222 -3.60 34.13 -14.02
N TYR A 223 -2.76 35.18 -13.95
CA TYR A 223 -2.69 36.10 -12.81
C TYR A 223 -2.96 37.54 -13.26
N THR A 224 -4.04 38.15 -12.76
CA THR A 224 -4.36 39.55 -13.03
C THR A 224 -4.45 40.38 -11.75
N LEU A 225 -4.02 41.64 -11.81
CA LEU A 225 -4.25 42.60 -10.72
C LEU A 225 -5.59 43.33 -10.88
N ALA A 226 -6.27 43.19 -12.02
CA ALA A 226 -7.55 43.82 -12.31
C ALA A 226 -8.73 43.06 -11.70
N GLY A 227 -9.80 43.78 -11.33
CA GLY A 227 -11.04 43.15 -10.87
C GLY A 227 -11.10 42.85 -9.37
N ALA A 228 -10.00 43.04 -8.62
CA ALA A 228 -10.00 42.93 -7.17
C ALA A 228 -10.97 43.95 -6.57
N VAL A 229 -11.87 43.52 -5.69
CA VAL A 229 -12.96 44.35 -5.17
C VAL A 229 -12.66 44.74 -3.73
N TYR A 230 -12.51 46.04 -3.45
CA TYR A 230 -12.28 46.56 -2.11
C TYR A 230 -13.49 47.32 -1.59
N GLY A 231 -13.86 47.03 -0.33
CA GLY A 231 -14.85 47.78 0.44
C GLY A 231 -14.19 48.75 1.41
N VAL A 232 -14.73 49.96 1.49
CA VAL A 232 -14.38 50.96 2.49
C VAL A 232 -15.47 51.00 3.55
N TYR A 233 -15.08 50.80 4.81
CA TYR A 233 -15.97 50.74 5.95
C TYR A 233 -15.74 51.89 6.92
N GLN A 234 -16.82 52.47 7.45
CA GLN A 234 -16.78 53.44 8.55
C GLN A 234 -17.69 52.98 9.68
N GLY A 235 -17.15 52.85 10.89
CA GLY A 235 -17.90 52.32 12.05
C GLY A 235 -18.42 50.87 11.88
N GLY A 236 -17.97 50.16 10.84
CA GLY A 236 -18.46 48.83 10.44
C GLY A 236 -19.52 48.83 9.33
N GLU A 237 -19.99 49.99 8.85
CA GLU A 237 -20.90 50.12 7.71
C GLU A 237 -20.11 50.34 6.41
N LEU A 238 -20.50 49.67 5.32
CA LEU A 238 -19.89 49.82 3.99
C LEU A 238 -20.32 51.16 3.39
N VAL A 239 -19.39 52.11 3.27
CA VAL A 239 -19.66 53.49 2.80
C VAL A 239 -19.24 53.73 1.35
N ALA A 240 -18.25 52.98 0.85
CA ALA A 240 -17.85 53.00 -0.55
C ALA A 240 -17.26 51.64 -0.96
N GLN A 241 -17.14 51.43 -2.27
CA GLN A 241 -16.53 50.25 -2.87
C GLN A 241 -15.80 50.69 -4.14
N PHE A 242 -14.67 50.07 -4.44
CA PHE A 242 -13.94 50.27 -5.69
C PHE A 242 -13.36 48.94 -6.22
N THR A 243 -12.81 48.99 -7.42
CA THR A 243 -12.24 47.84 -8.12
C THR A 243 -10.90 48.25 -8.74
N THR A 244 -9.91 47.35 -8.75
CA THR A 244 -8.59 47.60 -9.35
C THR A 244 -8.60 47.47 -10.87
N ASP A 245 -7.70 48.21 -11.53
CA ASP A 245 -7.44 48.12 -12.97
C ASP A 245 -6.29 47.15 -13.34
N GLU A 246 -5.92 47.09 -14.63
CA GLU A 246 -4.84 46.24 -15.17
C GLU A 246 -3.45 46.52 -14.55
N ALA A 247 -3.24 47.68 -13.93
CA ALA A 247 -2.02 48.03 -13.22
C ALA A 247 -2.12 47.82 -11.69
N GLY A 248 -3.25 47.31 -11.21
CA GLY A 248 -3.53 47.13 -9.78
C GLY A 248 -4.03 48.39 -9.08
N HIS A 249 -4.28 49.49 -9.78
CA HIS A 249 -4.71 50.75 -9.17
C HIS A 249 -6.22 50.75 -8.91
N GLY A 250 -6.63 51.11 -7.70
CA GLY A 250 -8.03 51.32 -7.31
C GLY A 250 -8.26 52.67 -6.62
N GLN A 251 -9.43 53.27 -6.80
CA GLN A 251 -9.79 54.54 -6.15
C GLN A 251 -11.30 54.64 -5.87
N THR A 252 -11.69 55.25 -4.74
CA THR A 252 -13.10 55.60 -4.47
C THR A 252 -13.62 56.59 -5.53
N SER A 253 -14.79 56.33 -6.12
CA SER A 253 -15.33 57.16 -7.22
C SER A 253 -15.64 58.61 -6.84
N GLU A 254 -15.88 58.86 -5.56
CA GLU A 254 -16.11 60.18 -4.96
C GLU A 254 -15.12 60.39 -3.81
N LYS A 255 -14.94 61.64 -3.40
CA LYS A 255 -14.25 61.96 -2.14
C LYS A 255 -15.11 61.54 -0.95
N LEU A 256 -14.48 60.91 0.04
CA LEU A 256 -15.07 60.62 1.33
C LEU A 256 -14.75 61.74 2.33
N PRO A 257 -15.62 62.02 3.32
CA PRO A 257 -15.35 62.97 4.39
C PRO A 257 -14.04 62.70 5.14
N ASN A 258 -13.58 63.68 5.91
CA ASN A 258 -12.47 63.47 6.84
C ASN A 258 -12.89 62.52 7.97
N GLY A 259 -11.99 61.63 8.39
CA GLY A 259 -12.25 60.64 9.44
C GLY A 259 -11.49 59.32 9.25
N ASP A 260 -11.69 58.40 10.19
CA ASP A 260 -11.09 57.06 10.17
C ASP A 260 -11.96 56.05 9.40
N TYR A 261 -11.31 55.21 8.59
CA TYR A 261 -11.90 54.19 7.74
C TYR A 261 -11.11 52.89 7.80
N THR A 262 -11.74 51.78 7.42
CA THR A 262 -11.09 50.48 7.21
C THR A 262 -11.32 50.03 5.77
N VAL A 263 -10.25 49.74 5.04
CA VAL A 263 -10.30 49.15 3.70
C VAL A 263 -10.08 47.65 3.84
N ARG A 264 -10.95 46.84 3.24
CA ARG A 264 -10.80 45.38 3.18
C ARG A 264 -11.20 44.87 1.80
N GLU A 265 -10.54 43.82 1.34
CA GLU A 265 -10.98 43.09 0.17
C GLU A 265 -12.34 42.38 0.40
N ILE A 266 -13.09 42.23 -0.69
CA ILE A 266 -14.38 41.54 -0.80
C ILE A 266 -14.28 40.38 -1.79
N SER A 267 -13.47 40.54 -2.84
CA SER A 267 -13.11 39.49 -3.80
C SER A 267 -11.69 39.74 -4.29
N ALA A 268 -10.87 38.69 -4.29
CA ALA A 268 -9.61 38.67 -5.02
C ALA A 268 -9.86 38.82 -6.55
N PRO A 269 -8.84 39.21 -7.32
CA PRO A 269 -8.81 39.06 -8.77
C PRO A 269 -8.39 37.62 -9.17
N ASP A 270 -8.49 37.31 -10.46
CA ASP A 270 -8.17 35.97 -10.97
C ASP A 270 -6.68 35.61 -10.73
N GLY A 271 -6.45 34.43 -10.16
CA GLY A 271 -5.13 33.90 -9.82
C GLY A 271 -4.64 34.21 -8.39
N TYR A 272 -5.41 34.91 -7.55
CA TYR A 272 -4.98 35.33 -6.21
C TYR A 272 -5.93 34.86 -5.10
N ALA A 273 -5.37 34.62 -3.90
CA ALA A 273 -6.13 34.22 -2.72
C ALA A 273 -6.69 35.42 -1.95
N LEU A 274 -7.97 35.38 -1.58
CA LEU A 274 -8.70 36.47 -0.94
C LEU A 274 -8.04 36.94 0.37
N SER A 275 -7.50 38.16 0.36
CA SER A 275 -6.79 38.70 1.50
C SER A 275 -7.71 38.92 2.69
N GLN A 276 -7.26 38.51 3.87
CA GLN A 276 -7.92 38.73 5.15
C GLN A 276 -7.35 39.96 5.89
N GLU A 277 -6.51 40.76 5.24
CA GLU A 277 -5.94 41.98 5.81
C GLU A 277 -6.95 43.15 5.78
N GLU A 278 -7.01 43.89 6.89
CA GLU A 278 -7.84 45.09 7.04
C GLU A 278 -6.93 46.31 7.25
N PHE A 279 -6.91 47.22 6.27
CA PHE A 279 -6.05 48.41 6.27
C PHE A 279 -6.79 49.58 6.93
N ALA A 280 -6.28 50.06 8.08
CA ALA A 280 -6.80 51.25 8.73
C ALA A 280 -6.21 52.51 8.09
N VAL A 281 -7.08 53.42 7.61
CA VAL A 281 -6.68 54.68 6.96
C VAL A 281 -7.46 55.86 7.54
N THR A 282 -6.84 57.03 7.55
CA THR A 282 -7.47 58.29 8.01
C THR A 282 -7.41 59.31 6.87
N ILE A 283 -8.54 59.97 6.59
CA ILE A 283 -8.63 61.08 5.63
C ILE A 283 -8.62 62.39 6.41
N SER A 284 -7.73 63.32 6.05
CA SER A 284 -7.57 64.61 6.73
C SER A 284 -7.33 65.77 5.75
N GLY A 285 -8.22 65.94 4.77
CA GLY A 285 -8.18 67.02 3.78
C GLY A 285 -7.38 66.74 2.52
N GLU A 286 -6.71 65.59 2.45
CA GLU A 286 -6.00 65.06 1.29
C GLU A 286 -6.33 63.56 1.08
N ASP A 287 -5.98 63.03 -0.08
CA ASP A 287 -6.27 61.64 -0.46
C ASP A 287 -5.41 60.66 0.36
N ALA A 288 -6.01 59.57 0.83
CA ALA A 288 -5.33 58.48 1.53
C ALA A 288 -4.84 57.40 0.55
N HIS A 289 -3.84 56.62 0.96
CA HIS A 289 -3.22 55.58 0.15
C HIS A 289 -3.04 54.26 0.91
N VAL A 290 -3.11 53.14 0.19
CA VAL A 290 -2.90 51.78 0.68
C VAL A 290 -2.03 51.00 -0.32
N ASP A 291 -0.85 50.56 0.10
CA ASP A 291 -0.15 49.45 -0.55
C ASP A 291 -0.82 48.13 -0.13
N ALA A 292 -1.22 47.27 -1.08
CA ALA A 292 -1.79 45.95 -0.81
C ALA A 292 -1.07 44.85 -1.60
N ALA A 293 -0.94 43.66 -1.02
CA ALA A 293 -0.31 42.51 -1.67
C ALA A 293 -1.06 41.22 -1.37
N ASP A 294 -1.32 40.42 -2.40
CA ASP A 294 -1.97 39.11 -2.28
C ASP A 294 -0.98 37.98 -2.49
N ALA A 295 -1.22 36.86 -1.82
CA ALA A 295 -0.59 35.60 -2.20
C ALA A 295 -1.17 35.13 -3.56
N PRO A 296 -0.35 34.95 -4.60
CA PRO A 296 -0.80 34.26 -5.80
C PRO A 296 -1.13 32.80 -5.45
N VAL A 297 -2.17 32.24 -6.07
CA VAL A 297 -2.52 30.83 -5.90
C VAL A 297 -1.50 29.97 -6.64
N THR A 298 -1.05 28.90 -6.02
CA THR A 298 -0.24 27.84 -6.64
C THR A 298 -1.00 26.52 -6.58
N VAL A 299 -0.67 25.58 -7.46
CA VAL A 299 -1.26 24.24 -7.51
C VAL A 299 -0.25 23.19 -7.01
N ASP A 300 -0.74 22.34 -6.11
CA ASP A 300 -0.10 21.08 -5.74
C ASP A 300 -0.70 19.98 -6.63
N LEU A 301 0.05 19.58 -7.65
CA LEU A 301 -0.36 18.57 -8.62
C LEU A 301 -0.09 17.17 -8.07
N THR A 302 -1.12 16.33 -8.03
CA THR A 302 -1.00 14.89 -7.73
C THR A 302 -1.45 14.09 -8.94
N LEU A 303 -0.61 13.15 -9.40
CA LEU A 303 -0.91 12.26 -10.52
C LEU A 303 -0.80 10.80 -10.08
N VAL A 304 -1.80 10.00 -10.41
CA VAL A 304 -1.79 8.56 -10.10
C VAL A 304 -1.18 7.81 -11.27
N LYS A 305 -0.04 7.16 -11.02
CA LYS A 305 0.62 6.25 -11.95
C LYS A 305 -0.17 4.95 -12.04
N LYS A 306 -0.39 4.47 -13.26
CA LYS A 306 -1.21 3.27 -13.52
C LYS A 306 -0.54 2.30 -14.49
N ASP A 307 -0.94 1.04 -14.35
CA ASP A 307 -0.74 -0.01 -15.33
C ASP A 307 -1.73 0.16 -16.51
N ALA A 308 -1.26 0.01 -17.76
CA ALA A 308 -2.03 0.31 -18.96
C ALA A 308 -3.10 -0.75 -19.33
N GLU A 309 -2.98 -1.98 -18.83
CA GLU A 309 -3.89 -3.08 -19.16
C GLU A 309 -5.07 -3.15 -18.18
N THR A 310 -4.78 -2.92 -16.90
CA THR A 310 -5.76 -2.93 -15.81
C THR A 310 -6.39 -1.57 -15.55
N LEU A 311 -5.70 -0.47 -15.91
CA LEU A 311 -6.04 0.91 -15.55
C LEU A 311 -6.13 1.17 -14.03
N LEU A 312 -5.40 0.36 -13.26
CA LEU A 312 -5.28 0.45 -11.80
C LEU A 312 -3.89 0.94 -11.37
N PRO A 313 -3.76 1.50 -10.15
CA PRO A 313 -2.46 1.87 -9.55
C PRO A 313 -1.71 0.67 -8.94
N ASP A 314 -2.10 -0.56 -9.30
CA ASP A 314 -1.50 -1.81 -8.84
C ASP A 314 -0.56 -2.37 -9.93
N PRO A 315 0.72 -2.68 -9.63
CA PRO A 315 1.63 -3.28 -10.60
C PRO A 315 1.29 -4.76 -10.89
N GLN A 316 1.68 -5.24 -12.07
CA GLN A 316 1.50 -6.63 -12.47
C GLN A 316 2.77 -7.49 -12.28
N GLY A 317 2.58 -8.78 -11.96
CA GLY A 317 3.69 -9.71 -11.75
C GLY A 317 4.61 -9.29 -10.61
N GLY A 318 5.91 -9.31 -10.85
CA GLY A 318 6.96 -8.78 -9.97
C GLY A 318 7.42 -7.36 -10.33
N ALA A 319 6.65 -6.62 -11.13
CA ALA A 319 6.95 -5.25 -11.50
C ALA A 319 6.64 -4.24 -10.37
N SER A 320 6.99 -2.97 -10.61
CA SER A 320 6.74 -1.83 -9.72
C SER A 320 6.28 -0.63 -10.55
N LEU A 321 5.31 0.14 -10.05
CA LEU A 321 5.02 1.49 -10.56
C LEU A 321 5.88 2.56 -9.83
N ASP A 322 6.42 2.23 -8.66
CA ASP A 322 7.30 3.08 -7.87
C ASP A 322 8.71 3.18 -8.47
N GLY A 323 9.32 4.35 -8.29
CA GLY A 323 10.70 4.61 -8.72
C GLY A 323 10.84 5.10 -10.16
N ALA A 324 9.74 5.33 -10.88
CA ALA A 324 9.75 6.07 -12.14
C ALA A 324 10.16 7.54 -11.90
N GLU A 325 10.92 8.13 -12.82
CA GLU A 325 11.51 9.47 -12.69
C GLU A 325 10.96 10.41 -13.78
N TYR A 326 10.33 11.50 -13.38
CA TYR A 326 9.61 12.44 -14.24
C TYR A 326 10.16 13.87 -14.13
N GLU A 327 10.03 14.65 -15.21
CA GLU A 327 10.30 16.09 -15.23
C GLU A 327 8.99 16.85 -15.50
N ALA A 328 8.69 17.85 -14.67
CA ALA A 328 7.61 18.82 -14.89
C ALA A 328 8.22 20.17 -15.32
N THR A 329 7.74 20.74 -16.42
CA THR A 329 8.20 22.02 -16.96
C THR A 329 7.06 23.03 -17.03
N TYR A 330 7.27 24.22 -16.48
CA TYR A 330 6.25 25.26 -16.32
C TYR A 330 6.87 26.67 -16.37
N LEU A 331 6.03 27.71 -16.39
CA LEU A 331 6.47 29.11 -16.41
C LEU A 331 6.70 29.64 -14.98
N TYR A 332 7.88 30.21 -14.71
CA TYR A 332 8.20 30.88 -13.44
C TYR A 332 9.23 31.99 -13.68
N GLY A 333 8.96 33.20 -13.18
CA GLY A 333 9.81 34.38 -13.37
C GLY A 333 9.98 34.79 -14.84
N GLY A 334 8.95 34.60 -15.67
CA GLY A 334 8.99 34.86 -17.11
C GLY A 334 9.80 33.86 -17.95
N GLU A 335 10.40 32.83 -17.35
CA GLU A 335 11.18 31.78 -18.03
C GLU A 335 10.59 30.39 -17.78
N GLN A 336 10.90 29.41 -18.65
CA GLN A 336 10.54 28.01 -18.40
C GLN A 336 11.51 27.38 -17.38
N VAL A 337 10.97 26.80 -16.32
CA VAL A 337 11.68 26.08 -15.27
C VAL A 337 11.26 24.61 -15.30
N THR A 338 12.22 23.71 -15.10
CA THR A 338 11.99 22.26 -15.02
C THR A 338 12.38 21.74 -13.63
N VAL A 339 11.53 20.92 -13.04
CA VAL A 339 11.76 20.23 -11.75
C VAL A 339 11.58 18.72 -11.90
N ALA A 340 12.28 17.94 -11.09
CA ALA A 340 12.22 16.47 -11.12
C ALA A 340 11.32 15.92 -10.00
N GLY A 341 10.49 14.93 -10.34
CA GLY A 341 9.62 14.17 -9.44
C GLY A 341 9.88 12.66 -9.55
N ILE A 342 9.49 11.90 -8.52
CA ILE A 342 9.69 10.43 -8.45
C ILE A 342 8.43 9.78 -7.88
N VAL A 343 7.90 8.77 -8.58
CA VAL A 343 6.69 8.02 -8.17
C VAL A 343 6.92 7.23 -6.87
N LYS A 344 5.98 7.31 -5.93
CA LYS A 344 5.95 6.56 -4.66
C LYS A 344 4.53 6.19 -4.26
N ASN A 345 4.30 4.95 -3.83
CA ASN A 345 2.96 4.36 -3.63
C ASN A 345 2.03 4.56 -4.86
N SER A 346 2.58 4.49 -6.07
CA SER A 346 1.91 4.81 -7.35
C SER A 346 1.45 6.28 -7.49
N GLU A 347 1.93 7.21 -6.67
CA GLU A 347 1.63 8.65 -6.76
C GLU A 347 2.87 9.49 -7.16
N LEU A 348 2.67 10.47 -8.03
CA LEU A 348 3.64 11.50 -8.43
C LEU A 348 3.12 12.87 -7.99
N VAL A 349 3.90 13.61 -7.21
CA VAL A 349 3.48 14.91 -6.65
C VAL A 349 4.45 16.02 -7.03
N PHE A 350 3.92 17.18 -7.43
CA PHE A 350 4.65 18.42 -7.67
C PHE A 350 3.98 19.56 -6.90
N GLU A 351 4.65 20.04 -5.84
CA GLU A 351 4.14 21.07 -4.92
C GLU A 351 4.50 22.49 -5.41
N GLY A 352 3.62 23.47 -5.15
CA GLY A 352 3.87 24.91 -5.30
C GLY A 352 4.06 25.40 -6.74
N ILE A 353 3.42 24.75 -7.72
CA ILE A 353 3.55 25.08 -9.13
C ILE A 353 2.64 26.29 -9.48
N PRO A 354 3.10 27.28 -10.26
CA PRO A 354 2.22 28.33 -10.77
C PRO A 354 1.07 27.79 -11.64
N LEU A 355 -0.05 28.51 -11.67
CA LEU A 355 -1.16 28.26 -12.57
C LEU A 355 -0.73 28.40 -14.04
N GLY A 356 -1.50 27.80 -14.94
CA GLY A 356 -1.23 27.73 -16.37
C GLY A 356 -0.92 26.29 -16.83
N THR A 357 -0.16 26.17 -17.93
CA THR A 357 0.20 24.88 -18.52
C THR A 357 1.51 24.33 -17.97
N VAL A 358 1.48 23.07 -17.55
CA VAL A 358 2.61 22.28 -17.04
C VAL A 358 2.81 21.08 -17.97
N THR A 359 3.99 20.98 -18.59
CA THR A 359 4.37 19.81 -19.39
C THR A 359 5.05 18.79 -18.48
N ILE A 360 4.40 17.66 -18.22
CA ILE A 360 4.96 16.52 -17.47
C ILE A 360 5.45 15.47 -18.46
N LYS A 361 6.65 14.94 -18.25
CA LYS A 361 7.26 13.95 -19.15
C LYS A 361 8.10 12.95 -18.36
N GLU A 362 8.02 11.68 -18.74
CA GLU A 362 8.94 10.69 -18.19
C GLU A 362 10.39 10.91 -18.66
N THR A 363 11.33 10.64 -17.74
CA THR A 363 12.77 10.54 -18.01
C THR A 363 13.30 9.11 -17.88
N LYS A 364 12.70 8.26 -17.03
CA LYS A 364 13.06 6.85 -16.84
C LYS A 364 11.94 6.04 -16.15
N ALA A 365 11.53 4.96 -16.82
CA ALA A 365 10.61 3.91 -16.36
C ALA A 365 10.90 3.37 -14.95
N PRO A 366 9.87 2.86 -14.24
CA PRO A 366 10.06 2.03 -13.05
C PRO A 366 10.45 0.59 -13.45
N GLU A 367 10.66 -0.27 -12.45
CA GLU A 367 11.11 -1.64 -12.70
C GLU A 367 9.97 -2.53 -13.25
N GLY A 368 10.20 -3.15 -14.41
CA GLY A 368 9.23 -4.05 -15.06
C GLY A 368 8.21 -3.38 -15.98
N TYR A 369 8.28 -2.06 -16.20
CA TYR A 369 7.44 -1.34 -17.16
C TYR A 369 8.24 -0.80 -18.36
N LEU A 370 7.56 -0.60 -19.49
CA LEU A 370 8.08 0.11 -20.65
C LEU A 370 7.96 1.63 -20.44
N PRO A 371 8.98 2.42 -20.83
CA PRO A 371 8.95 3.87 -20.63
C PRO A 371 7.89 4.55 -21.48
N ASP A 372 7.21 5.55 -20.93
CA ASP A 372 6.28 6.40 -21.68
C ASP A 372 7.04 7.46 -22.50
N PRO A 373 7.00 7.43 -23.84
CA PRO A 373 7.62 8.45 -24.67
C PRO A 373 6.80 9.74 -24.78
N GLN A 374 5.55 9.76 -24.27
CA GLN A 374 4.66 10.91 -24.34
C GLN A 374 5.08 12.01 -23.34
N ALA A 375 4.76 13.25 -23.72
CA ALA A 375 4.70 14.37 -22.79
C ALA A 375 3.23 14.75 -22.65
N HIS A 376 2.77 14.93 -21.41
CA HIS A 376 1.40 15.27 -21.06
C HIS A 376 1.34 16.76 -20.70
N GLU A 377 0.31 17.47 -21.16
CA GLU A 377 0.16 18.92 -20.99
C GLU A 377 -1.07 19.23 -20.13
N ILE A 378 -0.85 19.33 -18.81
CA ILE A 378 -1.89 19.66 -17.84
C ILE A 378 -2.03 21.18 -17.80
N THR A 379 -3.26 21.70 -17.78
CA THR A 379 -3.51 23.14 -17.65
C THR A 379 -4.46 23.39 -16.49
N VAL A 380 -4.03 24.19 -15.52
CA VAL A 380 -4.81 24.56 -14.33
C VAL A 380 -5.03 26.06 -14.34
N THR A 381 -6.27 26.50 -14.53
CA THR A 381 -6.61 27.92 -14.67
C THR A 381 -7.05 28.56 -13.35
N ALA A 382 -7.08 29.88 -13.30
CA ALA A 382 -7.63 30.63 -12.17
C ALA A 382 -9.10 30.28 -11.86
N ASP A 383 -9.92 30.01 -12.88
CA ASP A 383 -11.32 29.57 -12.73
C ASP A 383 -11.45 28.16 -12.10
N MET A 384 -10.45 27.29 -12.31
CA MET A 384 -10.37 25.98 -11.65
C MET A 384 -9.93 26.09 -10.19
N ALA A 385 -8.94 26.94 -9.91
CA ALA A 385 -8.34 27.06 -8.58
C ALA A 385 -9.16 27.93 -7.60
N GLY A 386 -9.85 28.96 -8.11
CA GLY A 386 -10.58 29.93 -7.30
C GLY A 386 -9.66 30.79 -6.43
N SER A 387 -10.21 31.32 -5.33
CA SER A 387 -9.53 32.29 -4.45
C SER A 387 -9.69 32.03 -2.95
N GLU A 388 -10.18 30.84 -2.55
CA GLU A 388 -10.36 30.48 -1.13
C GLU A 388 -9.04 30.13 -0.41
N SER A 389 -7.98 29.79 -1.15
CA SER A 389 -6.68 29.33 -0.64
C SER A 389 -5.55 29.77 -1.58
N ALA A 390 -4.34 29.98 -1.03
CA ALA A 390 -3.13 30.23 -1.81
C ALA A 390 -2.46 28.94 -2.35
N VAL A 391 -2.95 27.77 -1.92
CA VAL A 391 -2.59 26.45 -2.46
C VAL A 391 -3.87 25.73 -2.86
N PHE A 392 -3.92 25.27 -4.10
CA PHE A 392 -4.99 24.49 -4.70
C PHE A 392 -4.51 23.04 -4.90
N GLU A 393 -5.17 22.07 -4.26
CA GLU A 393 -4.86 20.65 -4.44
C GLU A 393 -5.56 20.14 -5.71
N TYR A 394 -4.82 19.60 -6.68
CA TYR A 394 -5.40 19.08 -7.93
C TYR A 394 -4.92 17.65 -8.27
N GLU A 395 -5.85 16.70 -8.21
CA GLU A 395 -5.65 15.32 -8.63
C GLU A 395 -5.94 15.17 -10.14
N VAL A 396 -4.93 14.81 -10.93
CA VAL A 396 -5.03 14.62 -12.37
C VAL A 396 -5.47 13.18 -12.66
N ALA A 397 -6.66 13.04 -13.25
CA ALA A 397 -7.24 11.74 -13.56
C ALA A 397 -6.72 11.17 -14.90
N ASP A 398 -6.25 9.91 -14.86
CA ASP A 398 -6.08 9.01 -16.01
C ASP A 398 -5.05 9.40 -17.10
N GLU A 399 -4.00 10.17 -16.76
CA GLU A 399 -2.95 10.54 -17.74
C GLU A 399 -1.73 9.59 -17.80
N LEU A 400 -1.26 9.03 -16.68
CA LEU A 400 0.05 8.33 -16.62
C LEU A 400 -0.04 6.79 -16.62
N THR A 401 -0.46 6.19 -17.73
CA THR A 401 -0.45 4.72 -17.94
C THR A 401 0.86 4.22 -18.57
N GLU A 402 1.35 3.05 -18.15
CA GLU A 402 2.48 2.36 -18.80
C GLU A 402 2.21 0.88 -19.06
N GLN A 403 2.79 0.37 -20.15
CA GLN A 403 2.71 -1.02 -20.54
C GLN A 403 3.69 -1.86 -19.70
N VAL A 404 3.20 -2.88 -18.99
CA VAL A 404 4.08 -3.84 -18.30
C VAL A 404 4.91 -4.61 -19.34
N VAL A 405 6.18 -4.84 -19.04
CA VAL A 405 7.07 -5.68 -19.87
C VAL A 405 6.48 -7.09 -19.93
N ARG A 406 6.25 -7.61 -21.14
CA ARG A 406 5.68 -8.96 -21.34
C ARG A 406 6.60 -9.87 -22.16
N GLY A 407 6.51 -11.17 -21.92
CA GLY A 407 7.28 -12.19 -22.62
C GLY A 407 6.57 -13.55 -22.63
N ASP A 408 7.28 -14.56 -23.12
CA ASP A 408 6.77 -15.90 -23.34
C ASP A 408 7.79 -16.96 -22.91
N LEU A 409 7.32 -18.20 -22.70
CA LEU A 409 8.17 -19.37 -22.51
C LEU A 409 7.99 -20.35 -23.67
N GLU A 410 9.03 -21.12 -24.00
CA GLU A 410 8.93 -22.30 -24.88
C GLU A 410 9.79 -23.46 -24.37
N LEU A 411 9.33 -24.69 -24.59
CA LEU A 411 10.04 -25.91 -24.20
C LEU A 411 9.81 -27.06 -25.20
N VAL A 412 10.77 -27.99 -25.24
CA VAL A 412 10.68 -29.25 -26.01
C VAL A 412 10.85 -30.43 -25.06
N LYS A 413 9.80 -31.23 -24.85
CA LYS A 413 9.84 -32.42 -24.00
C LYS A 413 10.10 -33.70 -24.81
N VAL A 414 11.10 -34.45 -24.37
CA VAL A 414 11.45 -35.76 -24.94
C VAL A 414 11.75 -36.80 -23.84
N SER A 415 11.82 -38.06 -24.26
CA SER A 415 12.34 -39.19 -23.48
C SER A 415 13.87 -39.13 -23.37
N GLU A 416 14.41 -39.65 -22.27
CA GLU A 416 15.83 -39.98 -22.19
C GLU A 416 16.18 -41.13 -23.15
N GLY A 417 17.47 -41.24 -23.53
CA GLY A 417 17.95 -42.28 -24.42
C GLY A 417 17.61 -42.06 -25.90
N ASP A 418 16.36 -42.30 -26.30
CA ASP A 418 15.94 -42.33 -27.70
C ASP A 418 15.47 -40.97 -28.27
N GLN A 419 15.19 -39.99 -27.39
CA GLN A 419 14.78 -38.63 -27.72
C GLN A 419 13.46 -38.54 -28.51
N ALA A 420 12.58 -39.54 -28.37
CA ALA A 420 11.22 -39.49 -28.89
C ALA A 420 10.42 -38.33 -28.26
N ARG A 421 9.46 -37.79 -29.00
CA ARG A 421 8.64 -36.66 -28.56
C ARG A 421 7.57 -37.11 -27.57
N MET A 422 7.48 -36.44 -26.44
CA MET A 422 6.49 -36.74 -25.39
C MET A 422 5.36 -35.71 -25.43
N ALA A 423 4.22 -36.13 -25.98
CA ALA A 423 2.98 -35.34 -26.04
C ALA A 423 2.13 -35.53 -24.78
N GLY A 424 1.30 -34.55 -24.44
CA GLY A 424 0.38 -34.64 -23.30
C GLY A 424 1.03 -34.45 -21.92
N ILE A 425 2.26 -33.95 -21.87
CA ILE A 425 2.98 -33.69 -20.61
C ILE A 425 2.57 -32.30 -20.10
N PRO A 426 1.95 -32.17 -18.92
CA PRO A 426 1.57 -30.88 -18.36
C PRO A 426 2.74 -30.25 -17.59
N PHE A 427 2.90 -28.94 -17.73
CA PHE A 427 3.76 -28.11 -16.91
C PHE A 427 2.94 -27.00 -16.28
N SER A 428 2.97 -26.88 -14.95
CA SER A 428 2.49 -25.68 -14.29
C SER A 428 3.55 -24.59 -14.37
N ILE A 429 3.10 -23.37 -14.61
CA ILE A 429 3.90 -22.15 -14.55
C ILE A 429 3.27 -21.27 -13.48
N THR A 430 4.03 -20.93 -12.44
CA THR A 430 3.55 -20.19 -11.26
C THR A 430 4.34 -18.90 -11.07
N SER A 431 3.67 -17.75 -11.03
CA SER A 431 4.26 -16.45 -10.68
C SER A 431 4.82 -16.50 -9.25
N ALA A 432 6.09 -16.13 -9.07
CA ALA A 432 6.72 -16.06 -7.75
C ALA A 432 6.26 -14.83 -6.95
N ALA A 433 5.86 -13.75 -7.62
CA ALA A 433 5.37 -12.53 -6.97
C ALA A 433 3.89 -12.62 -6.54
N THR A 434 3.01 -13.16 -7.39
CA THR A 434 1.54 -13.18 -7.16
C THR A 434 0.99 -14.52 -6.70
N GLY A 435 1.69 -15.63 -7.02
CA GLY A 435 1.17 -16.99 -6.81
C GLY A 435 0.11 -17.43 -7.83
N GLU A 436 -0.15 -16.64 -8.88
CA GLU A 436 -0.97 -17.05 -10.02
C GLU A 436 -0.30 -18.24 -10.74
N SER A 437 -1.08 -19.26 -11.09
CA SER A 437 -0.58 -20.49 -11.72
C SER A 437 -1.50 -20.99 -12.82
N HIS A 438 -0.93 -21.23 -14.00
CA HIS A 438 -1.62 -21.83 -15.16
C HIS A 438 -0.84 -23.05 -15.68
N VAL A 439 -1.48 -23.90 -16.49
CA VAL A 439 -0.87 -25.13 -17.03
C VAL A 439 -0.78 -25.07 -18.55
N ILE A 440 0.41 -25.34 -19.08
CA ILE A 440 0.63 -25.64 -20.51
C ILE A 440 0.82 -27.15 -20.69
N VAL A 441 0.47 -27.67 -21.87
CA VAL A 441 0.58 -29.11 -22.18
C VAL A 441 1.29 -29.31 -23.51
N THR A 442 2.21 -30.27 -23.58
CA THR A 442 2.98 -30.52 -24.81
C THR A 442 2.13 -31.10 -25.95
N ASP A 443 2.37 -30.58 -27.15
CA ASP A 443 1.71 -31.00 -28.37
C ASP A 443 2.18 -32.39 -28.87
N SER A 444 1.61 -32.85 -29.99
CA SER A 444 2.02 -34.07 -30.71
C SER A 444 3.53 -34.15 -31.09
N ASN A 445 4.24 -33.02 -31.16
CA ASN A 445 5.68 -32.92 -31.40
C ASN A 445 6.50 -32.72 -30.12
N GLY A 446 5.87 -32.84 -28.95
CA GLY A 446 6.48 -32.64 -27.64
C GLY A 446 6.80 -31.17 -27.31
N TYR A 447 6.31 -30.21 -28.10
CA TYR A 447 6.58 -28.79 -27.89
C TYR A 447 5.46 -28.14 -27.09
N ALA A 448 5.79 -27.16 -26.25
CA ALA A 448 4.82 -26.26 -25.66
C ALA A 448 5.39 -24.83 -25.66
N SER A 449 4.54 -23.85 -25.93
CA SER A 449 4.86 -22.44 -25.78
C SER A 449 3.64 -21.65 -25.34
N THR A 450 3.86 -20.56 -24.62
CA THR A 450 2.82 -19.63 -24.17
C THR A 450 2.48 -18.59 -25.24
N ALA A 451 3.29 -18.46 -26.30
CA ALA A 451 3.20 -17.36 -27.26
C ALA A 451 1.93 -17.42 -28.13
N ALA A 452 1.30 -16.26 -28.35
CA ALA A 452 0.07 -16.11 -29.15
C ALA A 452 0.21 -16.62 -30.61
N SER A 453 1.45 -16.69 -31.13
CA SER A 453 1.75 -17.26 -32.45
C SER A 453 1.68 -18.79 -32.51
N TRP A 454 1.62 -19.47 -31.35
CA TRP A 454 1.37 -20.91 -31.23
C TRP A 454 -0.12 -21.16 -31.00
N ASN A 455 -0.62 -20.78 -29.80
CA ASN A 455 -2.04 -20.72 -29.45
C ASN A 455 -2.36 -19.27 -29.09
N PRO A 456 -3.33 -18.60 -29.75
CA PRO A 456 -3.74 -17.25 -29.37
C PRO A 456 -4.20 -17.23 -27.91
N HIS A 457 -3.75 -16.24 -27.12
CA HIS A 457 -4.13 -16.07 -25.71
C HIS A 457 -5.65 -16.01 -25.54
N THR A 458 -6.36 -15.41 -26.52
CA THR A 458 -7.82 -15.32 -26.57
C THR A 458 -8.55 -16.65 -26.86
N ALA A 459 -7.84 -17.70 -27.27
CA ALA A 459 -8.41 -19.01 -27.62
C ALA A 459 -8.34 -19.98 -26.43
N ASP A 460 -9.47 -20.19 -25.75
CA ASP A 460 -9.57 -21.11 -24.60
C ASP A 460 -8.56 -20.78 -23.49
N THR A 461 -8.46 -19.49 -23.15
CA THR A 461 -7.47 -18.91 -22.22
C THR A 461 -7.35 -19.71 -20.92
N ASN A 462 -6.14 -20.19 -20.63
CA ASN A 462 -5.78 -20.99 -19.46
C ASN A 462 -6.58 -22.30 -19.31
N GLY A 463 -7.13 -22.84 -20.41
CA GLY A 463 -7.92 -24.08 -20.42
C GLY A 463 -7.14 -25.38 -20.15
N GLY A 464 -5.81 -25.33 -20.09
CA GLY A 464 -4.96 -26.45 -19.67
C GLY A 464 -4.81 -27.58 -20.71
N THR A 465 -4.83 -27.25 -22.01
CA THR A 465 -4.61 -28.22 -23.11
C THR A 465 -3.49 -27.76 -24.05
N SER A 466 -3.07 -28.62 -24.99
CA SER A 466 -2.06 -28.28 -26.01
C SER A 466 -2.53 -27.21 -27.01
N GLU A 467 -3.84 -26.95 -27.09
CA GLU A 467 -4.46 -25.99 -28.01
C GLU A 467 -4.97 -24.72 -27.29
N SER A 468 -4.84 -24.65 -25.96
CA SER A 468 -5.29 -23.53 -25.13
C SER A 468 -4.24 -22.40 -25.17
N GLY A 469 -4.69 -21.15 -25.26
CA GLY A 469 -3.86 -19.96 -25.05
C GLY A 469 -3.55 -19.74 -23.57
N VAL A 470 -2.58 -18.86 -23.28
CA VAL A 470 -2.13 -18.56 -21.91
C VAL A 470 -2.22 -17.06 -21.65
N TRP A 471 -2.67 -16.66 -20.47
CA TRP A 471 -2.59 -15.26 -20.03
C TRP A 471 -2.40 -15.17 -18.51
N PHE A 472 -1.33 -14.48 -18.10
CA PHE A 472 -1.06 -14.11 -16.72
C PHE A 472 -1.30 -12.61 -16.51
N GLY A 473 -1.62 -12.24 -15.26
CA GLY A 473 -1.90 -10.88 -14.85
C GLY A 473 -3.38 -10.49 -14.97
N GLY A 474 -3.62 -9.19 -14.98
CA GLY A 474 -4.94 -8.60 -15.20
C GLY A 474 -5.23 -8.32 -16.68
N GLY A 475 -6.24 -7.49 -16.91
CA GLY A 475 -6.70 -7.11 -18.26
C GLY A 475 -7.50 -8.20 -18.97
N ASP A 476 -7.97 -7.87 -20.18
CA ASP A 476 -8.45 -8.86 -21.15
C ASP A 476 -7.23 -9.40 -21.94
N PRO A 477 -7.17 -10.68 -22.34
CA PRO A 477 -6.03 -11.23 -23.09
C PRO A 477 -5.81 -10.56 -24.45
N ASP A 478 -4.57 -10.13 -24.73
CA ASP A 478 -4.18 -9.51 -26.00
C ASP A 478 -3.15 -10.35 -26.77
N ASP A 479 -3.58 -10.96 -27.88
CA ASP A 479 -2.75 -11.76 -28.80
C ASP A 479 -1.57 -10.98 -29.43
N GLY A 480 -1.47 -9.66 -29.22
CA GLY A 480 -0.35 -8.81 -29.62
C GLY A 480 0.79 -8.73 -28.60
N LEU A 481 0.62 -9.25 -27.37
CA LEU A 481 1.57 -9.18 -26.27
C LEU A 481 2.08 -10.58 -25.85
N GLY A 482 3.09 -10.64 -24.98
CA GLY A 482 3.54 -11.91 -24.37
C GLY A 482 2.59 -12.37 -23.26
N ALA A 483 2.41 -13.69 -23.10
CA ALA A 483 1.45 -14.23 -22.12
C ALA A 483 1.80 -13.88 -20.66
N LEU A 484 3.08 -13.67 -20.35
CA LEU A 484 3.60 -13.46 -18.99
C LEU A 484 4.09 -12.02 -18.79
N PRO A 485 3.61 -11.28 -17.77
CA PRO A 485 4.23 -10.01 -17.36
C PRO A 485 5.63 -10.21 -16.76
N TYR A 486 6.28 -9.11 -16.40
CA TYR A 486 7.58 -9.09 -15.75
C TYR A 486 7.52 -9.79 -14.38
N ASP A 487 8.17 -10.93 -14.24
CA ASP A 487 8.29 -11.68 -12.98
C ASP A 487 9.37 -12.78 -13.08
N THR A 488 9.64 -13.46 -11.98
CA THR A 488 10.20 -14.83 -11.99
C THR A 488 9.08 -15.84 -11.81
N TYR A 489 9.14 -16.90 -12.61
CA TYR A 489 8.17 -17.99 -12.63
C TYR A 489 8.82 -19.29 -12.20
N ILE A 490 8.09 -20.09 -11.41
CA ILE A 490 8.44 -21.46 -11.09
C ILE A 490 7.76 -22.36 -12.14
N VAL A 491 8.55 -23.18 -12.84
CA VAL A 491 8.07 -24.18 -13.81
C VAL A 491 8.22 -25.56 -13.18
N GLU A 492 7.14 -26.33 -13.13
CA GLU A 492 7.09 -27.66 -12.51
C GLU A 492 6.36 -28.65 -13.44
N GLU A 493 6.99 -29.81 -13.71
CA GLU A 493 6.36 -30.88 -14.48
C GLU A 493 5.32 -31.62 -13.63
N GLN A 494 4.12 -31.78 -14.17
CA GLN A 494 3.01 -32.43 -13.46
C GLN A 494 2.92 -33.93 -13.80
N PRO A 495 2.51 -34.79 -12.84
CA PRO A 495 2.33 -36.22 -13.08
C PRO A 495 1.13 -36.49 -14.01
N CYS A 496 1.34 -37.31 -15.03
CA CYS A 496 0.32 -37.80 -15.95
C CYS A 496 0.60 -39.26 -16.37
N GLU A 497 -0.30 -39.86 -17.16
CA GLU A 497 -0.13 -41.24 -17.66
C GLU A 497 1.18 -41.40 -18.45
N ALA A 498 1.56 -40.39 -19.22
CA ALA A 498 2.71 -40.41 -20.15
C ALA A 498 4.08 -40.07 -19.52
N ASN A 499 4.14 -39.78 -18.20
CA ASN A 499 5.39 -39.72 -17.43
C ASN A 499 5.30 -40.50 -16.11
N SER A 500 4.37 -41.47 -16.01
CA SER A 500 4.18 -42.31 -14.83
C SER A 500 5.36 -43.27 -14.55
N ASP A 501 6.13 -43.60 -15.59
CA ASP A 501 7.35 -44.42 -15.58
C ASP A 501 8.63 -43.62 -15.26
N ARG A 502 8.52 -42.33 -14.91
CA ARG A 502 9.62 -41.35 -14.97
C ARG A 502 9.79 -40.50 -13.70
N GLU A 503 11.02 -40.11 -13.43
CA GLU A 503 11.33 -39.12 -12.39
C GLU A 503 10.97 -37.72 -12.93
N LEU A 504 9.96 -37.07 -12.33
CA LEU A 504 9.53 -35.73 -12.74
C LEU A 504 10.67 -34.71 -12.63
N ILE A 505 10.76 -33.78 -13.58
CA ILE A 505 11.77 -32.72 -13.53
C ILE A 505 11.54 -31.83 -12.30
N PRO A 506 12.52 -31.68 -11.38
CA PRO A 506 12.39 -30.82 -10.22
C PRO A 506 12.09 -29.37 -10.62
N ALA A 507 11.17 -28.73 -9.90
CA ALA A 507 10.72 -27.38 -10.19
C ALA A 507 11.88 -26.37 -10.24
N PHE A 508 11.88 -25.48 -11.23
CA PHE A 508 12.96 -24.53 -11.49
C PHE A 508 12.45 -23.12 -11.82
N GLU A 509 13.30 -22.11 -11.58
CA GLU A 509 12.98 -20.69 -11.80
C GLU A 509 13.35 -20.24 -13.23
N VAL A 510 12.50 -19.40 -13.83
CA VAL A 510 12.77 -18.67 -15.08
C VAL A 510 12.24 -17.24 -14.98
N SER A 511 13.02 -16.24 -15.38
CA SER A 511 12.62 -14.82 -15.28
C SER A 511 12.26 -14.22 -16.64
N VAL A 512 11.09 -13.58 -16.71
CA VAL A 512 10.66 -12.73 -17.82
C VAL A 512 11.01 -11.29 -17.45
N TYR A 513 12.05 -10.75 -18.11
CA TYR A 513 12.62 -9.42 -17.77
C TYR A 513 12.83 -8.50 -18.98
N ARG A 514 12.47 -8.95 -20.19
CA ARG A 514 12.67 -8.20 -21.43
C ARG A 514 11.42 -8.33 -22.30
N ASP A 515 10.97 -7.20 -22.83
CA ASP A 515 9.74 -7.14 -23.61
C ASP A 515 9.84 -7.90 -24.94
N GLY A 516 8.72 -8.51 -25.35
CA GLY A 516 8.58 -9.34 -26.54
C GLY A 516 9.53 -10.54 -26.58
N ALA A 517 10.00 -11.03 -25.42
CA ALA A 517 11.00 -12.08 -25.34
C ALA A 517 10.40 -13.45 -25.02
N THR A 518 10.52 -14.39 -25.96
CA THR A 518 10.41 -15.82 -25.65
C THR A 518 11.69 -16.30 -24.94
N VAL A 519 11.53 -17.05 -23.85
CA VAL A 519 12.61 -17.74 -23.15
C VAL A 519 12.56 -19.22 -23.52
N ASP A 520 13.56 -19.65 -24.31
CA ASP A 520 13.79 -21.05 -24.67
C ASP A 520 14.35 -21.82 -23.46
N LEU A 521 13.51 -22.68 -22.87
CA LEU A 521 13.90 -23.62 -21.81
C LEU A 521 14.67 -24.83 -22.37
N GLY A 522 14.77 -24.95 -23.70
CA GLY A 522 15.52 -25.98 -24.40
C GLY A 522 14.79 -27.31 -24.47
N THR A 523 15.58 -28.39 -24.54
CA THR A 523 15.07 -29.77 -24.56
C THR A 523 15.12 -30.37 -23.16
N LEU A 524 13.95 -30.69 -22.63
CA LEU A 524 13.71 -31.24 -21.31
C LEU A 524 13.55 -32.78 -21.39
N THR A 525 14.07 -33.48 -20.38
CA THR A 525 14.05 -34.95 -20.24
C THR A 525 13.84 -35.33 -18.78
N ASN A 526 13.07 -36.39 -18.53
CA ASN A 526 13.09 -37.11 -17.25
C ASN A 526 14.23 -38.12 -17.24
N ALA A 527 14.70 -38.50 -16.06
CA ALA A 527 15.30 -39.82 -15.89
C ALA A 527 14.20 -40.90 -15.95
N ASP A 528 14.54 -42.08 -16.48
CA ASP A 528 13.71 -43.28 -16.33
C ASP A 528 13.74 -43.75 -14.86
N LYS A 529 12.61 -44.13 -14.27
CA LYS A 529 12.58 -44.61 -12.88
C LYS A 529 13.34 -45.94 -12.69
N PRO A 530 13.79 -46.25 -11.46
CA PRO A 530 14.32 -47.57 -11.12
C PRO A 530 13.37 -48.72 -11.48
N HIS A 531 13.82 -49.59 -12.38
CA HIS A 531 13.18 -50.88 -12.66
C HIS A 531 13.75 -51.96 -11.74
N VAL A 532 12.86 -52.71 -11.08
CA VAL A 532 13.19 -53.77 -10.14
C VAL A 532 12.59 -55.09 -10.62
N SER A 533 13.44 -56.10 -10.76
CA SER A 533 13.11 -57.46 -11.21
C SER A 533 13.01 -58.37 -10.00
N LEU A 534 11.80 -58.81 -9.67
CA LEU A 534 11.50 -59.60 -8.46
C LEU A 534 11.33 -61.08 -8.84
N SER A 535 12.35 -61.87 -8.54
CA SER A 535 12.33 -63.33 -8.72
C SER A 535 11.92 -64.09 -7.47
N LYS A 536 11.26 -65.22 -7.69
CA LYS A 536 10.84 -66.15 -6.62
C LYS A 536 11.27 -67.54 -7.05
N THR A 537 12.11 -68.20 -6.26
CA THR A 537 12.87 -69.37 -6.74
C THR A 537 12.92 -70.51 -5.73
N ASP A 538 13.13 -71.73 -6.22
CA ASP A 538 13.45 -72.92 -5.41
C ASP A 538 14.92 -72.89 -4.96
N ILE A 539 15.19 -73.00 -3.64
CA ILE A 539 16.56 -72.88 -3.08
C ILE A 539 17.56 -73.96 -3.57
N ALA A 540 17.07 -75.08 -4.10
CA ALA A 540 17.90 -76.20 -4.57
C ALA A 540 18.13 -76.18 -6.09
N THR A 541 17.20 -75.66 -6.89
CA THR A 541 17.36 -75.58 -8.36
C THR A 541 17.75 -74.19 -8.86
N GLY A 542 17.33 -73.12 -8.17
CA GLY A 542 17.45 -71.74 -8.64
C GLY A 542 16.55 -71.40 -9.84
N GLU A 543 15.54 -72.23 -10.12
CA GLU A 543 14.52 -71.99 -11.14
C GLU A 543 13.36 -71.16 -10.54
N GLU A 544 12.71 -70.32 -11.37
CA GLU A 544 11.54 -69.54 -10.93
C GLU A 544 10.38 -70.46 -10.51
N LEU A 545 9.66 -70.04 -9.48
CA LEU A 545 8.76 -70.87 -8.67
C LEU A 545 7.35 -70.25 -8.67
N PRO A 546 6.42 -70.75 -9.52
CA PRO A 546 5.06 -70.22 -9.61
C PRO A 546 4.18 -70.56 -8.40
N GLY A 547 3.23 -69.67 -8.09
CA GLY A 547 2.14 -69.95 -7.13
C GLY A 547 2.32 -69.39 -5.72
N ALA A 548 3.41 -68.68 -5.43
CA ALA A 548 3.58 -67.94 -4.18
C ALA A 548 2.78 -66.64 -4.19
N THR A 549 2.13 -66.25 -3.09
CA THR A 549 1.50 -64.93 -2.94
C THR A 549 2.49 -63.95 -2.32
N LEU A 550 2.89 -62.95 -3.10
CA LEU A 550 3.96 -62.01 -2.79
C LEU A 550 3.45 -60.58 -2.64
N ARG A 551 4.18 -59.78 -1.87
CA ARG A 551 3.97 -58.33 -1.72
C ARG A 551 5.27 -57.55 -1.74
N VAL A 552 5.23 -56.34 -2.30
CA VAL A 552 6.17 -55.27 -1.97
C VAL A 552 5.53 -54.39 -0.91
N ILE A 553 6.25 -54.13 0.17
CA ILE A 553 5.84 -53.28 1.29
C ILE A 553 6.84 -52.11 1.39
N ASP A 554 6.34 -50.89 1.55
CA ASP A 554 7.18 -49.70 1.73
C ASP A 554 7.68 -49.52 3.19
N SER A 555 8.53 -48.52 3.42
CA SER A 555 9.10 -48.21 4.73
C SER A 555 8.11 -47.65 5.76
N ASP A 556 6.93 -47.18 5.33
CA ASP A 556 5.81 -46.79 6.20
C ASP A 556 4.88 -47.98 6.54
N GLY A 557 5.06 -49.13 5.86
CA GLY A 557 4.32 -50.37 6.06
C GLY A 557 3.09 -50.54 5.16
N ASN A 558 2.96 -49.75 4.08
CA ASN A 558 1.89 -49.91 3.10
C ASN A 558 2.26 -50.98 2.06
N VAL A 559 1.26 -51.73 1.59
CA VAL A 559 1.44 -52.66 0.46
C VAL A 559 1.41 -51.85 -0.83
N VAL A 560 2.53 -51.88 -1.58
CA VAL A 560 2.71 -51.19 -2.87
C VAL A 560 2.11 -52.02 -4.00
N GLU A 561 2.38 -53.33 -4.00
CA GLU A 561 1.78 -54.30 -4.93
C GLU A 561 1.62 -55.66 -4.24
N GLU A 562 0.61 -56.44 -4.66
CA GLU A 562 0.38 -57.85 -4.30
C GLU A 562 0.15 -58.66 -5.58
N TRP A 563 0.87 -59.77 -5.77
CA TRP A 563 0.75 -60.64 -6.94
C TRP A 563 0.97 -62.11 -6.59
N VAL A 564 0.79 -62.99 -7.59
CA VAL A 564 1.14 -64.41 -7.51
C VAL A 564 2.31 -64.69 -8.44
N SER A 565 3.37 -65.34 -7.95
CA SER A 565 4.57 -65.63 -8.73
C SER A 565 4.30 -66.53 -9.94
N SER A 566 5.14 -66.39 -10.98
CA SER A 566 5.00 -67.09 -12.27
C SER A 566 6.30 -67.83 -12.66
N ASP A 567 6.35 -68.36 -13.89
CA ASP A 567 7.57 -68.90 -14.49
C ASP A 567 8.49 -67.82 -15.12
N GLU A 568 8.08 -66.56 -15.08
CA GLU A 568 8.88 -65.35 -15.37
C GLU A 568 8.97 -64.44 -14.13
N PRO A 569 10.07 -63.67 -13.94
CA PRO A 569 10.19 -62.66 -12.88
C PRO A 569 9.12 -61.56 -12.97
N HIS A 570 8.76 -60.97 -11.83
CA HIS A 570 7.84 -59.83 -11.80
C HIS A 570 8.62 -58.51 -11.90
N GLU A 571 8.38 -57.75 -12.96
CA GLU A 571 9.03 -56.46 -13.20
C GLU A 571 8.15 -55.31 -12.67
N ILE A 572 8.65 -54.57 -11.68
CA ILE A 572 7.97 -53.43 -11.05
C ILE A 572 8.82 -52.15 -11.22
N VAL A 573 8.15 -50.99 -11.29
CA VAL A 573 8.79 -49.67 -11.21
C VAL A 573 8.58 -49.13 -9.80
N LEU A 574 9.66 -48.75 -9.12
CA LEU A 574 9.63 -48.22 -7.76
C LEU A 574 10.38 -46.87 -7.70
N ASP A 575 9.98 -46.03 -6.74
CA ASP A 575 10.71 -44.81 -6.40
C ASP A 575 11.97 -45.15 -5.57
N GLU A 576 12.89 -44.19 -5.38
CA GLU A 576 14.03 -44.41 -4.47
C GLU A 576 13.54 -44.62 -3.02
N GLY A 577 13.99 -45.69 -2.36
CA GLY A 577 13.54 -46.01 -1.01
C GLY A 577 13.92 -47.40 -0.52
N SER A 578 13.58 -47.68 0.74
CA SER A 578 13.73 -49.02 1.34
C SER A 578 12.40 -49.75 1.30
N TYR A 579 12.42 -51.00 0.86
CA TYR A 579 11.26 -51.86 0.65
C TYR A 579 11.49 -53.25 1.22
N THR A 580 10.39 -53.95 1.52
CA THR A 580 10.41 -55.36 1.92
C THR A 580 9.63 -56.18 0.90
N LEU A 581 10.30 -57.18 0.31
CA LEU A 581 9.63 -58.27 -0.40
C LEU A 581 9.18 -59.30 0.64
N HIS A 582 7.87 -59.48 0.75
CA HIS A 582 7.20 -60.32 1.74
C HIS A 582 6.41 -61.45 1.05
N GLU A 583 6.40 -62.63 1.64
CA GLU A 583 5.53 -63.74 1.22
C GLU A 583 4.42 -64.00 2.25
N GLU A 584 3.17 -63.90 1.80
CA GLU A 584 2.00 -64.26 2.62
C GLU A 584 1.68 -65.75 2.52
N ILE A 585 1.91 -66.38 1.35
CA ILE A 585 1.55 -67.78 1.08
C ILE A 585 2.60 -68.43 0.19
N ALA A 586 3.25 -69.49 0.67
CA ALA A 586 4.16 -70.32 -0.12
C ALA A 586 3.42 -71.32 -1.04
N PRO A 587 4.06 -71.80 -2.12
CA PRO A 587 3.51 -72.85 -2.96
C PRO A 587 3.39 -74.21 -2.25
N GLU A 588 2.59 -75.12 -2.81
CA GLU A 588 2.36 -76.48 -2.28
C GLU A 588 3.69 -77.24 -2.06
N GLY A 589 3.92 -77.71 -0.83
CA GLY A 589 5.12 -78.44 -0.42
C GLY A 589 6.35 -77.58 -0.05
N TYR A 590 6.29 -76.25 -0.17
CA TYR A 590 7.35 -75.32 0.24
C TYR A 590 7.06 -74.68 1.61
N LEU A 591 8.01 -73.90 2.11
CA LEU A 591 7.94 -73.19 3.38
C LEU A 591 7.98 -71.68 3.12
N VAL A 592 7.17 -70.92 3.86
CA VAL A 592 7.14 -69.46 3.73
C VAL A 592 8.52 -68.87 4.00
N ALA A 593 9.03 -68.11 3.02
CA ALA A 593 10.32 -67.44 3.09
C ALA A 593 10.36 -66.38 4.21
N ASN A 594 11.57 -66.00 4.60
CA ASN A 594 11.76 -64.82 5.45
C ASN A 594 11.75 -63.57 4.57
N ASP A 595 11.25 -62.46 5.12
CA ASP A 595 11.23 -61.14 4.48
C ASP A 595 12.60 -60.76 3.88
N VAL A 596 12.59 -60.26 2.65
CA VAL A 596 13.79 -59.78 1.95
C VAL A 596 13.74 -58.25 1.86
N GLU A 597 14.49 -57.59 2.74
CA GLU A 597 14.72 -56.15 2.71
C GLU A 597 15.61 -55.77 1.50
N PHE A 598 15.22 -54.75 0.74
CA PHE A 598 16.00 -54.19 -0.36
C PHE A 598 15.91 -52.65 -0.43
N GLU A 599 16.92 -52.02 -1.02
CA GLU A 599 17.02 -50.56 -1.18
C GLU A 599 17.08 -50.24 -2.68
N VAL A 600 16.13 -49.44 -3.16
CA VAL A 600 16.01 -48.98 -4.55
C VAL A 600 16.75 -47.66 -4.69
N VAL A 601 17.68 -47.58 -5.64
CA VAL A 601 18.54 -46.41 -5.87
C VAL A 601 18.62 -46.07 -7.37
N SER A 602 18.59 -44.78 -7.68
CA SER A 602 18.57 -44.29 -9.06
C SER A 602 19.90 -44.52 -9.78
N GLY A 603 19.82 -44.69 -11.10
CA GLY A 603 20.96 -45.02 -11.96
C GLY A 603 21.45 -46.48 -11.90
N GLN A 604 20.86 -47.36 -11.08
CA GLN A 604 21.07 -48.81 -11.21
C GLN A 604 20.12 -49.42 -12.25
N VAL A 605 20.66 -49.75 -13.43
CA VAL A 605 19.89 -50.39 -14.50
C VAL A 605 19.54 -51.83 -14.11
N ALA A 606 18.23 -52.07 -13.89
CA ALA A 606 17.61 -53.35 -13.51
C ALA A 606 18.17 -53.96 -12.21
N GLN A 607 17.59 -53.56 -11.07
CA GLN A 607 17.88 -54.18 -9.79
C GLN A 607 17.17 -55.53 -9.68
N LYS A 608 17.90 -56.66 -9.70
CA LYS A 608 17.32 -57.97 -9.40
C LYS A 608 17.30 -58.23 -7.88
N VAL A 609 16.10 -58.44 -7.34
CA VAL A 609 15.87 -59.01 -6.01
C VAL A 609 15.48 -60.48 -6.20
N THR A 610 15.78 -61.34 -5.24
CA THR A 610 15.40 -62.75 -5.31
C THR A 610 15.05 -63.28 -3.93
N MET A 611 13.92 -63.96 -3.85
CA MET A 611 13.46 -64.70 -2.68
C MET A 611 13.53 -66.20 -2.98
N GLU A 612 14.10 -66.97 -2.07
CA GLU A 612 14.37 -68.41 -2.21
C GLU A 612 13.52 -69.18 -1.20
N ASP A 613 12.70 -70.13 -1.67
CA ASP A 613 11.98 -71.06 -0.79
C ASP A 613 12.80 -72.29 -0.48
N ASP A 614 12.90 -72.56 0.81
CA ASP A 614 13.22 -73.90 1.28
C ASP A 614 11.96 -74.78 1.35
N TYR A 615 12.14 -76.08 1.31
CA TYR A 615 11.07 -77.07 1.27
C TYR A 615 11.32 -78.24 2.22
N THR A 616 10.27 -78.94 2.62
CA THR A 616 10.38 -80.07 3.55
C THR A 616 11.16 -81.24 2.93
N LYS A 617 12.05 -81.84 3.73
CA LYS A 617 12.88 -82.99 3.31
C LYS A 617 12.79 -84.04 4.41
N VAL A 618 12.32 -85.24 4.08
CA VAL A 618 12.06 -86.31 5.05
C VAL A 618 12.77 -87.58 4.63
N ASP A 619 13.72 -88.03 5.43
CA ASP A 619 14.43 -89.30 5.26
C ASP A 619 13.75 -90.38 6.11
N PHE A 620 13.17 -91.37 5.43
CA PHE A 620 12.55 -92.54 6.05
C PHE A 620 13.56 -93.69 6.14
N GLU A 621 13.87 -94.12 7.36
CA GLU A 621 14.81 -95.19 7.63
C GLU A 621 14.10 -96.45 8.12
N LYS A 622 14.59 -97.61 7.71
CA LYS A 622 14.23 -98.90 8.28
C LYS A 622 15.48 -99.52 8.88
N ILE A 623 15.46 -99.93 10.15
CA ILE A 623 16.63 -100.41 10.88
C ILE A 623 16.40 -101.74 11.63
N ASP A 624 17.47 -102.47 11.90
CA ASP A 624 17.47 -103.56 12.89
C ASP A 624 17.45 -102.94 14.31
N ALA A 625 16.47 -103.29 15.15
CA ALA A 625 16.29 -102.73 16.49
C ALA A 625 17.35 -103.18 17.52
N GLY A 626 18.21 -104.14 17.17
CA GLY A 626 19.30 -104.68 17.98
C GLY A 626 20.70 -104.19 17.58
N THR A 627 20.94 -103.89 16.30
CA THR A 627 22.22 -103.34 15.82
C THR A 627 22.17 -101.85 15.50
N GLY A 628 21.03 -101.35 15.01
CA GLY A 628 20.87 -99.98 14.50
C GLY A 628 21.36 -99.79 13.06
N ASP A 629 21.72 -100.86 12.35
CA ASP A 629 22.05 -100.80 10.92
C ASP A 629 20.78 -100.70 10.05
N LEU A 630 20.89 -100.08 8.86
CA LEU A 630 19.79 -100.03 7.88
C LEU A 630 19.41 -101.45 7.41
N LEU A 631 18.11 -101.65 7.18
CA LEU A 631 17.47 -102.94 6.98
C LEU A 631 16.69 -102.97 5.65
N PRO A 632 17.28 -103.46 4.55
CA PRO A 632 16.63 -103.56 3.25
C PRO A 632 15.53 -104.63 3.18
N GLY A 633 14.55 -104.41 2.31
CA GLY A 633 13.55 -105.41 1.91
C GLY A 633 12.20 -105.38 2.63
N ALA A 634 11.95 -104.39 3.51
CA ALA A 634 10.63 -104.13 4.08
C ALA A 634 9.73 -103.42 3.06
N SER A 635 8.44 -103.75 2.98
CA SER A 635 7.47 -103.02 2.17
C SER A 635 6.84 -101.93 3.03
N MET A 636 7.10 -100.67 2.68
CA MET A 636 6.79 -99.48 3.48
C MET A 636 5.70 -98.66 2.81
N GLN A 637 4.77 -98.13 3.59
CA GLN A 637 3.76 -97.17 3.16
C GLN A 637 3.76 -95.94 4.06
N LEU A 638 3.65 -94.76 3.46
CA LEU A 638 3.34 -93.51 4.14
C LEU A 638 1.84 -93.23 3.98
N LEU A 639 1.14 -93.04 5.09
CA LEU A 639 -0.29 -92.75 5.13
C LEU A 639 -0.56 -91.32 5.65
N ASP A 640 -1.54 -90.63 5.07
CA ASP A 640 -2.04 -89.34 5.58
C ASP A 640 -2.94 -89.50 6.83
N GLU A 641 -3.35 -88.39 7.46
CA GLU A 641 -4.29 -88.38 8.61
C GLU A 641 -5.64 -89.09 8.30
N SER A 642 -6.03 -89.17 7.03
CA SER A 642 -7.25 -89.87 6.58
C SER A 642 -7.04 -91.36 6.28
N GLY A 643 -5.81 -91.87 6.38
CA GLY A 643 -5.43 -93.25 6.08
C GLY A 643 -5.27 -93.58 4.59
N ASN A 644 -5.13 -92.59 3.71
CA ASN A 644 -4.79 -92.82 2.30
C ASN A 644 -3.27 -93.00 2.12
N VAL A 645 -2.85 -93.86 1.19
CA VAL A 645 -1.44 -94.05 0.85
C VAL A 645 -0.93 -92.83 0.06
N VAL A 646 0.02 -92.12 0.63
CA VAL A 646 0.74 -90.98 0.03
C VAL A 646 1.95 -91.46 -0.77
N ALA A 647 2.69 -92.44 -0.23
CA ALA A 647 3.82 -93.07 -0.90
C ALA A 647 3.95 -94.55 -0.50
N GLU A 648 4.53 -95.37 -1.37
CA GLU A 648 4.86 -96.78 -1.12
C GLU A 648 6.24 -97.10 -1.72
N TRP A 649 7.11 -97.74 -0.94
CA TRP A 649 8.45 -98.12 -1.36
C TRP A 649 8.91 -99.43 -0.70
N VAL A 650 10.09 -99.92 -1.11
CA VAL A 650 10.80 -101.00 -0.42
C VAL A 650 12.06 -100.42 0.22
N SER A 651 12.33 -100.75 1.50
CA SER A 651 13.53 -100.24 2.19
C SER A 651 14.82 -100.73 1.52
N GLY A 652 15.87 -99.90 1.58
CA GLY A 652 17.18 -100.17 0.98
C GLY A 652 18.33 -99.97 1.96
N ASP A 653 19.56 -100.02 1.42
CA ASP A 653 20.81 -99.76 2.16
C ASP A 653 21.08 -98.25 2.39
N GLU A 654 20.16 -97.38 1.95
CA GLU A 654 20.17 -95.92 2.11
C GLU A 654 18.76 -95.45 2.55
N PRO A 655 18.62 -94.32 3.28
CA PRO A 655 17.31 -93.77 3.65
C PRO A 655 16.45 -93.42 2.43
N HIS A 656 15.14 -93.63 2.51
CA HIS A 656 14.21 -93.24 1.46
C HIS A 656 13.77 -91.78 1.66
N ARG A 657 14.26 -90.87 0.81
CA ARG A 657 13.86 -89.47 0.86
C ARG A 657 12.54 -89.20 0.16
N ILE A 658 11.65 -88.48 0.84
CA ILE A 658 10.54 -87.75 0.24
C ILE A 658 10.79 -86.25 0.44
N GLU A 659 10.66 -85.49 -0.63
CA GLU A 659 10.80 -84.02 -0.64
C GLU A 659 9.44 -83.38 -0.95
N LYS A 660 9.20 -82.16 -0.42
CA LYS A 660 7.95 -81.38 -0.63
C LYS A 660 6.69 -82.09 -0.08
N LEU A 661 6.87 -82.84 1.01
CA LEU A 661 5.78 -83.43 1.80
C LEU A 661 5.17 -82.36 2.72
N GLU A 662 3.87 -82.13 2.66
CA GLU A 662 3.21 -81.08 3.45
C GLU A 662 3.48 -81.22 4.97
N PRO A 663 3.64 -80.12 5.73
CA PRO A 663 3.68 -80.18 7.19
C PRO A 663 2.35 -80.69 7.76
N GLY A 664 2.37 -81.77 8.54
CA GLY A 664 1.16 -82.42 9.03
C GLY A 664 1.40 -83.74 9.75
N SER A 665 0.32 -84.37 10.22
CA SER A 665 0.35 -85.70 10.86
C SER A 665 0.28 -86.83 9.83
N TYR A 666 1.18 -87.80 9.96
CA TYR A 666 1.30 -88.96 9.07
C TYR A 666 1.48 -90.25 9.87
N THR A 667 1.21 -91.38 9.22
CA THR A 667 1.51 -92.71 9.76
C THR A 667 2.46 -93.46 8.84
N LEU A 668 3.59 -93.91 9.37
CA LEU A 668 4.48 -94.85 8.69
C LEU A 668 4.01 -96.27 9.00
N HIS A 669 3.60 -97.00 7.96
CA HIS A 669 3.06 -98.35 8.03
C HIS A 669 4.03 -99.34 7.37
N GLU A 670 4.25 -100.50 8.00
CA GLU A 670 4.91 -101.63 7.35
C GLU A 670 3.87 -102.62 6.82
N ALA A 671 3.78 -102.73 5.49
CA ALA A 671 2.90 -103.67 4.82
C ALA A 671 3.46 -105.12 4.82
N SER A 672 4.79 -105.29 4.86
CA SER A 672 5.43 -106.59 5.09
C SER A 672 6.90 -106.50 5.49
N ALA A 673 7.29 -107.21 6.56
CA ALA A 673 8.67 -107.29 7.05
C ALA A 673 9.64 -108.07 6.15
N PRO A 674 10.96 -107.81 6.25
CA PRO A 674 12.00 -108.60 5.59
C PRO A 674 12.07 -110.06 6.08
N GLU A 675 12.71 -110.95 5.31
CA GLU A 675 12.87 -112.35 5.70
C GLU A 675 13.74 -112.49 6.96
N GLY A 676 13.11 -112.93 8.06
CA GLY A 676 13.77 -113.14 9.36
C GLY A 676 13.44 -112.08 10.42
N TYR A 677 12.51 -111.16 10.16
CA TYR A 677 12.09 -110.10 11.07
C TYR A 677 10.58 -110.15 11.36
N ASP A 678 10.21 -109.71 12.56
CA ASP A 678 8.81 -109.60 12.98
C ASP A 678 8.24 -108.22 12.56
N LEU A 679 7.00 -108.20 12.06
CA LEU A 679 6.34 -106.99 11.55
C LEU A 679 6.28 -105.86 12.58
N ALA A 680 6.72 -104.67 12.18
CA ALA A 680 6.63 -103.46 12.98
C ALA A 680 5.16 -103.06 13.25
N ALA A 681 4.97 -102.26 14.30
CA ALA A 681 3.73 -101.53 14.52
C ALA A 681 3.82 -100.14 13.88
N ASP A 682 2.69 -99.64 13.41
CA ASP A 682 2.56 -98.32 12.80
C ASP A 682 3.13 -97.21 13.70
N ILE A 683 3.85 -96.27 13.09
CA ILE A 683 4.41 -95.09 13.77
C ILE A 683 3.64 -93.86 13.30
N GLU A 684 2.83 -93.29 14.20
CA GLU A 684 2.28 -91.94 14.06
C GLU A 684 3.40 -90.92 14.31
N PHE A 685 3.57 -89.94 13.41
CA PHE A 685 4.55 -88.86 13.53
C PHE A 685 4.03 -87.57 12.87
N GLU A 686 4.73 -86.46 13.09
CA GLU A 686 4.35 -85.13 12.62
C GLU A 686 5.52 -84.51 11.85
N ILE A 687 5.28 -84.06 10.62
CA ILE A 687 6.25 -83.29 9.83
C ILE A 687 6.14 -81.82 10.21
N GLY A 688 7.22 -81.28 10.76
CA GLY A 688 7.33 -79.86 11.05
C GLY A 688 7.61 -79.04 9.80
N SER A 689 7.19 -77.78 9.82
CA SER A 689 7.47 -76.75 8.80
C SER A 689 8.96 -76.31 8.85
N VAL A 690 9.88 -77.23 8.59
CA VAL A 690 11.34 -76.98 8.59
C VAL A 690 12.02 -77.61 7.37
N GLY A 691 12.98 -76.87 6.81
CA GLY A 691 13.75 -77.29 5.62
C GLY A 691 15.00 -78.11 5.92
N GLU A 692 15.42 -78.17 7.19
CA GLU A 692 16.35 -79.20 7.66
C GLU A 692 15.75 -80.59 7.44
N VAL A 693 16.61 -81.58 7.14
CA VAL A 693 16.18 -82.95 6.90
C VAL A 693 15.64 -83.57 8.19
N GLN A 694 14.36 -83.95 8.16
CA GLN A 694 13.69 -84.66 9.24
C GLN A 694 13.86 -86.17 9.03
N THR A 695 14.14 -86.93 10.08
CA THR A 695 14.38 -88.38 9.97
C THR A 695 13.32 -89.17 10.74
N VAL A 696 12.69 -90.14 10.08
CA VAL A 696 11.67 -91.02 10.66
C VAL A 696 12.15 -92.47 10.54
N SER A 697 12.71 -93.01 11.63
CA SER A 697 13.27 -94.36 11.66
C SER A 697 12.29 -95.38 12.27
N MET A 698 11.92 -96.42 11.51
CA MET A 698 11.17 -97.58 11.98
C MET A 698 12.11 -98.77 12.20
N ALA A 699 11.89 -99.56 13.25
CA ALA A 699 12.83 -100.60 13.69
C ALA A 699 12.17 -101.97 13.91
N ASP A 700 12.78 -103.04 13.36
CA ASP A 700 12.29 -104.42 13.54
C ASP A 700 13.10 -105.21 14.56
N ALA A 701 12.43 -106.14 15.24
CA ALA A 701 13.10 -107.20 15.97
C ALA A 701 13.30 -108.43 15.05
N ALA A 702 14.51 -108.99 15.03
CA ALA A 702 14.77 -110.27 14.36
C ALA A 702 13.98 -111.41 15.01
N SER A 703 13.26 -112.19 14.20
CA SER A 703 12.37 -113.27 14.64
C SER A 703 13.12 -114.35 15.42
N ALA A 704 12.60 -114.71 16.61
CA ALA A 704 13.30 -115.62 17.52
C ALA A 704 13.41 -117.06 17.00
N VAL A 705 14.63 -117.49 16.65
CA VAL A 705 14.94 -118.86 16.20
C VAL A 705 14.81 -119.87 17.37
N PRO A 706 13.98 -120.94 17.26
CA PRO A 706 13.79 -121.90 18.35
C PRO A 706 14.91 -122.95 18.44
N GLU A 707 15.58 -123.06 19.60
CA GLU A 707 16.64 -124.05 19.85
C GLU A 707 16.14 -125.51 19.87
N GLY A 708 16.80 -126.42 19.13
CA GLY A 708 16.39 -127.82 18.98
C GLY A 708 17.49 -128.86 18.72
N LYS A 709 18.21 -129.24 19.78
CA LYS A 709 19.19 -130.37 19.95
C LYS A 709 18.86 -131.64 19.09
N GLY A 710 19.82 -132.43 18.57
CA GLY A 710 21.30 -132.41 18.58
C GLY A 710 21.93 -133.82 18.31
N GLU A 711 23.27 -133.93 18.41
CA GLU A 711 24.12 -135.16 18.52
C GLU A 711 24.61 -135.93 17.23
N PRO A 712 25.74 -136.71 17.26
CA PRO A 712 27.12 -136.32 17.60
C PRO A 712 28.26 -137.03 16.77
N PHE A 713 29.52 -136.97 17.27
CA PHE A 713 30.81 -137.63 16.86
C PHE A 713 31.67 -136.97 15.74
N ASP A 714 33.02 -137.01 15.76
CA ASP A 714 34.00 -137.01 16.88
C ASP A 714 35.46 -136.67 16.45
N LYS A 715 36.17 -135.92 17.32
CA LYS A 715 37.64 -135.84 17.58
C LYS A 715 38.75 -135.72 16.49
N THR A 716 39.79 -134.98 16.92
CA THR A 716 41.22 -134.95 16.49
C THR A 716 41.55 -134.40 15.08
N GLY A 717 42.63 -133.62 14.88
CA GLY A 717 43.57 -132.99 15.85
C GLY A 717 44.98 -132.75 15.26
N VAL A 718 45.65 -131.66 15.68
CA VAL A 718 47.03 -131.19 15.35
C VAL A 718 47.38 -130.97 13.86
N ASP A 719 48.21 -130.00 13.44
CA ASP A 719 48.74 -128.71 13.98
C ASP A 719 49.45 -127.95 12.81
N LEU A 720 50.06 -126.77 13.06
CA LEU A 720 51.06 -126.07 12.23
C LEU A 720 50.59 -125.29 10.97
N ALA A 721 50.08 -124.08 11.22
CA ALA A 721 50.69 -122.76 10.91
C ALA A 721 52.04 -122.68 10.11
N PRO A 722 52.50 -121.47 9.68
CA PRO A 722 51.80 -120.31 9.09
C PRO A 722 52.58 -119.65 7.92
N LEU A 723 51.99 -118.66 7.23
CA LEU A 723 52.62 -117.43 6.64
C LEU A 723 51.46 -116.59 6.03
N ALA A 724 51.30 -115.30 6.35
CA ALA A 724 51.95 -114.10 5.76
C ALA A 724 51.54 -113.80 4.29
N ALA A 725 51.44 -112.56 3.83
CA ALA A 725 51.81 -111.25 4.41
C ALA A 725 50.69 -110.21 4.14
N ALA A 726 50.54 -109.11 4.90
CA ALA A 726 51.17 -107.79 4.69
C ALA A 726 50.85 -107.13 3.32
N THR A 727 50.64 -105.81 3.19
CA THR A 727 50.99 -104.69 4.11
C THR A 727 50.13 -103.44 3.83
N ALA A 728 49.93 -102.59 4.86
CA ALA A 728 49.97 -101.10 4.92
C ALA A 728 49.60 -100.22 3.68
N VAL A 729 49.10 -98.98 3.85
CA VAL A 729 49.90 -97.81 4.31
C VAL A 729 49.02 -96.61 4.74
N VAL A 730 49.16 -96.19 6.03
CA VAL A 730 49.34 -94.80 6.57
C VAL A 730 48.25 -93.74 6.30
N ALA A 731 47.90 -92.77 7.18
CA ALA A 731 48.42 -92.22 8.45
C ALA A 731 47.30 -92.20 9.54
N ALA A 732 47.50 -92.27 10.87
CA ALA A 732 48.37 -91.53 11.81
C ALA A 732 47.98 -90.03 12.00
N ALA A 733 48.11 -89.38 13.17
CA ALA A 733 48.16 -89.76 14.59
C ALA A 733 48.31 -88.44 15.41
N GLY A 734 47.76 -88.32 16.63
CA GLY A 734 48.02 -87.11 17.44
C GLY A 734 47.30 -87.03 18.79
N LEU A 735 48.07 -87.06 19.89
CA LEU A 735 47.60 -86.86 21.26
C LEU A 735 48.60 -85.95 21.98
N GLY A 736 48.19 -84.79 22.52
CA GLY A 736 49.15 -83.93 23.23
C GLY A 736 48.70 -82.52 23.66
N CYS A 737 48.48 -82.39 24.98
CA CYS A 737 48.93 -81.28 25.82
C CYS A 737 48.52 -79.79 25.57
N LEU A 738 47.63 -79.33 26.45
CA LEU A 738 47.89 -78.33 27.51
C LEU A 738 48.06 -76.81 27.16
N ALA A 739 47.29 -76.01 27.92
CA ALA A 739 47.67 -74.76 28.62
C ALA A 739 47.32 -73.37 28.04
N VAL A 740 46.47 -72.65 28.82
CA VAL A 740 46.65 -71.24 29.28
C VAL A 740 46.57 -70.14 28.19
N ALA A 741 45.73 -69.11 28.31
CA ALA A 741 45.62 -68.25 29.49
C ALA A 741 44.21 -67.68 29.80
N MET A 742 44.04 -67.27 31.07
CA MET A 742 42.93 -66.41 31.50
C MET A 742 43.26 -64.94 31.26
N ARG A 743 42.22 -64.10 31.07
CA ARG A 743 42.09 -62.86 31.85
C ARG A 743 40.63 -62.40 31.95
N ARG A 744 40.09 -62.40 33.18
CA ARG A 744 38.96 -61.55 33.55
C ARG A 744 39.50 -60.15 33.89
N ALA A 745 38.82 -59.11 33.43
CA ALA A 745 38.64 -57.88 34.18
C ALA A 745 37.19 -57.86 34.73
N ARG A 746 36.91 -57.09 35.79
CA ARG A 746 35.61 -57.08 36.50
C ARG A 746 35.45 -55.75 37.26
N LYS A 747 34.19 -55.38 37.54
CA LYS A 747 33.68 -54.09 38.09
C LYS A 747 33.43 -53.09 36.93
N LYS A 748 32.34 -52.30 36.93
CA LYS A 748 31.86 -51.34 37.96
C LYS A 748 32.98 -50.33 38.28
N ASP A 749 32.73 -49.03 38.34
CA ASP A 749 31.71 -48.31 39.11
C ASP A 749 31.09 -47.21 38.18
N GLU A 750 29.82 -46.77 38.23
CA GLU A 750 29.02 -46.07 39.28
C GLU A 750 29.17 -44.52 39.21
N GLU A 751 28.03 -43.79 39.17
CA GLU A 751 27.88 -42.30 39.27
C GLU A 751 28.49 -41.41 38.15
N TYR A 752 28.04 -40.16 37.87
CA TYR A 752 26.76 -39.42 37.99
C TYR A 752 26.93 -38.07 37.22
N LEU A 753 25.95 -37.15 37.31
CA LEU A 753 25.89 -35.78 36.73
C LEU A 753 25.48 -35.78 35.23
N GLU A 754 24.40 -35.14 34.79
CA GLU A 754 23.80 -33.80 35.07
C GLU A 754 24.61 -32.61 34.50
N GLY A 755 23.93 -31.78 33.72
CA GLY A 755 24.47 -30.65 32.95
C GLY A 755 23.64 -30.40 31.69
N THR A 756 22.50 -29.70 31.79
CA THR A 756 22.35 -28.28 31.35
C THR A 756 22.44 -28.12 29.82
N GLU A 757 21.34 -27.98 29.08
CA GLU A 757 20.45 -26.79 28.92
C GLU A 757 20.77 -26.02 27.63
N GLY A 758 19.74 -25.46 26.98
CA GLY A 758 19.80 -24.83 25.65
C GLY A 758 19.67 -25.85 24.50
N GLY A 759 18.68 -25.80 23.61
CA GLY A 759 17.49 -24.93 23.57
C GLY A 759 17.67 -23.66 22.74
N GLU A 760 17.07 -23.65 21.55
CA GLU A 760 16.61 -22.45 20.84
C GLU A 760 15.50 -22.87 19.84
N GLU A 761 14.51 -21.99 19.61
CA GLU A 761 13.46 -22.17 18.61
C GLU A 761 13.82 -21.39 17.34
N ARG A 762 13.62 -21.98 16.16
CA ARG A 762 12.96 -21.34 15.01
C ARG A 762 12.64 -22.33 13.89
#